data_AF-A0A5R8Y5F7-F1
#
_entry.id   AF-A0A5R8Y5F7-F1
#
_cell.length_a   1.000
_cell.length_b   1.000
_cell.length_c   1.000
_cell.angle_alpha   90.00
_cell.angle_beta   90.00
_cell.angle_gamma   90.00
#
_symmetry.space_group_name_H-M   'P 1'
#
loop_
_entity.id
_entity.type
_entity.pdbx_description
1 polymer ?
#
loop_
_entity_poly.entity_id
_entity_poly.type
_entity_poly.pdbx_seq_one_letter_code
_entity_poly.pdbx_strand_id
1 'polypeptide(L)'
;MNRLELSSSKLKKILNFGITKFPKKFEYPYEIHDPRDVFRDMEHSTCFRFVGDNWLIGKEKPLAIMWGFNDWKLGFLADYLDDYRLVFAPRKISSVQAYQELKNFREQNIKHMVWGYNEPWIIRKLFGKSITRVEDGFVRSAALGASHSTPYSLVFDESSLYFNAETPSDLEKLLQNYDLPEDEVFKKNNQESLKLYIDLEVTKYKYYQYKKNKSARVRPKKTVAVIGQVYKDQSIKYGNPEKWTFENLLDLAILENPGCDILYRPHPDVFYGFQKSSRKFRKYKNLVTVVEPTVPFIQFLKEVDHIYTISSLSGFDALMHGVKVTTVGYPFYAGWGLTDDRLEQEKYTKRRNRQRTLEELFAICMLVYPKYLGNLRDKRVGFISSVYHIEADQFLNSYNNVARVPKSEPEAEKHISSYTGESFWPHFMQDTKYSAAFNRYFGNVNISNYLSKTSAESYKKLFFCIVMGRLSGEPNIEIFMSKFRNFIELDDYRELIELTRTYRPNLALPVQAAWVESKSFKDESSVQILEQATTDFYILQDLKEKIEKSDEIQNETLEKLAKQISQNSVVPSEVATYYYALYSELIRSAQLDDALELAMIICITGNWDTRFVLELVSLLSDRVENGAAQELAKFHQAMCLTNHNRNSTHSYITNCVSIKDRDELVNLLRNVSLDIALNPERANKLIHCLKRFVEPLFPEFEEFIYSILRMDRKISNGKAIAYCQVGDFYRADQCIANLLRDNSEDINLIVTYSMILVHNGKLEKALEILERAEGETQSVAFYTHYIRILKSFGRFEEAMKVARNAYEKGLEISNEIILPIHLGLGDVEAGYFLYNDVPVRETVKRCFKEKYLDSNDQAPEDLVLLSSYGPGDELRFASLYADYAKHFGSDKIQIVTDTRLHSLLSRSYPDIAFISARRVSYFMPDAPNSNYDQLPTAELIRLLDNNSYRQVQNHKQVKMVTDYISRFRKKKGDFPGRRYLKCDPNRARFYRNELVKYGKRFIGISWRSHLTDHIRNMNYLTIEQLEPLFELDMKDVVFVNLQYDDISKERPWIDAHYKDRFIDFEDIDQFNDFEEVASLMSCMDLVIAPPTVVVEMAGALGLDTLLISNHGELEWRKTNNEGLDVWQKSITHISGTFIGDKKGLVESMAAQVRSRFQFGKI
;
A
#
# COMPACT_ATOMS: atom_id res chain seq x y z
N MET A 1 -4.99 -26.95 -45.27
CA MET A 1 -5.26 -28.29 -44.70
C MET A 1 -3.95 -28.77 -44.07
N ASN A 2 -3.77 -29.01 -42.77
CA ASN A 2 -4.66 -29.10 -41.62
C ASN A 2 -4.15 -28.16 -40.52
N ARG A 3 -5.03 -27.30 -40.01
CA ARG A 3 -4.87 -26.65 -38.70
C ARG A 3 -4.87 -27.77 -37.66
N LEU A 4 -3.72 -28.07 -37.07
CA LEU A 4 -3.68 -28.86 -35.85
C LEU A 4 -4.20 -27.96 -34.72
N GLU A 5 -5.47 -28.13 -34.39
CA GLU A 5 -6.04 -27.70 -33.11
C GLU A 5 -5.15 -28.26 -31.99
N LEU A 6 -4.29 -27.39 -31.44
CA LEU A 6 -3.46 -27.71 -30.30
C LEU A 6 -4.36 -27.74 -29.06
N SER A 7 -4.80 -28.94 -28.69
CA SER A 7 -5.63 -29.18 -27.52
C SER A 7 -5.02 -28.57 -26.24
N SER A 8 -5.88 -28.03 -25.38
CA SER A 8 -5.64 -27.57 -24.00
C SER A 8 -4.86 -28.56 -23.11
N SER A 9 -4.72 -29.81 -23.54
CA SER A 9 -3.98 -30.86 -22.84
C SER A 9 -2.45 -30.65 -22.82
N LYS A 10 -1.86 -29.99 -23.83
CA LYS A 10 -0.40 -29.72 -23.85
C LYS A 10 0.00 -28.54 -22.96
N LEU A 11 -0.83 -27.50 -22.88
CA LEU A 11 -0.68 -26.42 -21.89
C LEU A 11 -0.82 -26.97 -20.46
N LYS A 12 -1.82 -27.84 -20.21
CA LYS A 12 -1.92 -28.60 -18.95
C LYS A 12 -0.68 -29.47 -18.67
N LYS A 13 -0.06 -30.08 -19.69
CA LYS A 13 1.16 -30.90 -19.49
C LYS A 13 2.43 -30.08 -19.25
N ILE A 14 2.55 -28.89 -19.83
CA ILE A 14 3.67 -27.97 -19.58
C ILE A 14 3.52 -27.31 -18.20
N LEU A 15 2.28 -27.12 -17.73
CA LEU A 15 1.94 -26.55 -16.42
C LEU A 15 1.87 -27.59 -15.28
N ASN A 16 1.69 -28.89 -15.56
CA ASN A 16 1.60 -29.96 -14.57
C ASN A 16 2.91 -30.74 -14.39
N PHE A 17 4.01 -30.05 -14.10
CA PHE A 17 5.19 -30.73 -13.54
C PHE A 17 5.02 -30.87 -12.02
N GLY A 18 4.49 -32.02 -11.61
CA GLY A 18 4.36 -32.43 -10.21
C GLY A 18 3.26 -31.69 -9.43
N ILE A 19 2.87 -32.25 -8.30
CA ILE A 19 2.13 -31.60 -7.20
C ILE A 19 0.63 -31.91 -7.02
N THR A 20 0.43 -32.44 -5.82
CA THR A 20 -0.70 -32.90 -4.99
C THR A 20 -1.76 -31.85 -4.65
N LYS A 21 -2.82 -32.29 -3.95
CA LYS A 21 -4.02 -31.51 -3.59
C LYS A 21 -3.75 -30.53 -2.44
N PHE A 22 -4.06 -29.26 -2.64
CA PHE A 22 -4.14 -28.25 -1.57
C PHE A 22 -5.40 -28.45 -0.70
N PRO A 23 -5.29 -28.47 0.64
CA PRO A 23 -6.42 -28.20 1.51
C PRO A 23 -6.88 -26.74 1.42
N LYS A 24 -7.76 -26.43 0.45
CA LYS A 24 -8.36 -25.09 0.25
C LYS A 24 -9.28 -24.59 1.39
N LYS A 25 -9.53 -25.40 2.43
CA LYS A 25 -10.53 -25.10 3.48
C LYS A 25 -9.98 -24.29 4.67
N PHE A 26 -8.66 -24.14 4.80
CA PHE A 26 -8.06 -23.48 5.96
C PHE A 26 -7.73 -22.01 5.69
N GLU A 27 -7.70 -21.22 6.77
CA GLU A 27 -7.35 -19.79 6.71
C GLU A 27 -5.91 -19.56 6.22
N TYR A 28 -5.00 -20.47 6.57
CA TYR A 28 -3.62 -20.49 6.11
C TYR A 28 -3.35 -21.76 5.25
N PRO A 29 -3.53 -21.68 3.92
CA PRO A 29 -3.42 -22.84 3.05
C PRO A 29 -1.96 -23.32 2.94
N TYR A 30 -1.79 -24.61 2.69
CA TYR A 30 -0.47 -25.23 2.53
C TYR A 30 -0.53 -26.41 1.58
N GLU A 31 0.63 -26.87 1.13
CA GLU A 31 0.76 -28.03 0.27
C GLU A 31 1.29 -29.24 1.06
N ILE A 32 0.86 -30.44 0.69
CA ILE A 32 1.40 -31.69 1.22
C ILE A 32 2.13 -32.41 0.09
N HIS A 33 3.44 -32.53 0.17
CA HIS A 33 4.25 -33.20 -0.85
C HIS A 33 4.13 -34.73 -0.74
N ASP A 34 4.13 -35.43 -1.89
CA ASP A 34 4.19 -36.89 -1.89
C ASP A 34 5.58 -37.33 -1.38
N PRO A 35 5.65 -38.25 -0.40
CA PRO A 35 6.94 -38.74 0.10
C PRO A 35 7.86 -39.29 -1.00
N ARG A 36 7.31 -39.82 -2.11
CA ARG A 36 8.07 -40.36 -3.25
C ARG A 36 8.69 -39.28 -4.13
N ASP A 37 8.07 -38.10 -4.20
CA ASP A 37 8.60 -36.94 -4.93
C ASP A 37 9.86 -36.39 -4.22
N VAL A 38 9.95 -36.63 -2.90
CA VAL A 38 11.06 -36.20 -2.06
C VAL A 38 12.12 -37.30 -1.90
N PHE A 39 11.71 -38.53 -1.61
CA PHE A 39 12.56 -39.70 -1.38
C PHE A 39 12.31 -40.73 -2.49
N ARG A 40 13.18 -40.72 -3.51
CA ARG A 40 13.04 -41.58 -4.70
C ARG A 40 13.00 -43.09 -4.39
N ASP A 41 13.54 -43.50 -3.24
CA ASP A 41 13.70 -44.90 -2.84
C ASP A 41 12.78 -45.31 -1.65
N MET A 42 11.73 -44.54 -1.35
CA MET A 42 10.80 -44.94 -0.27
C MET A 42 9.85 -46.07 -0.71
N GLU A 43 10.12 -47.28 -0.23
CA GLU A 43 9.31 -48.49 -0.49
C GLU A 43 8.06 -48.62 0.41
N HIS A 44 7.91 -47.78 1.44
CA HIS A 44 6.84 -47.90 2.44
C HIS A 44 5.93 -46.67 2.47
N SER A 45 4.62 -46.89 2.66
CA SER A 45 3.66 -45.81 2.90
C SER A 45 3.80 -45.30 4.34
N THR A 46 3.96 -43.98 4.51
CA THR A 46 4.01 -43.33 5.83
C THR A 46 2.71 -42.58 6.11
N CYS A 47 2.30 -42.54 7.38
CA CYS A 47 1.16 -41.71 7.81
C CYS A 47 1.51 -40.23 8.05
N PHE A 48 2.78 -39.88 7.92
CA PHE A 48 3.27 -38.52 8.12
C PHE A 48 3.01 -37.62 6.92
N ARG A 49 2.92 -36.31 7.17
CA ARG A 49 2.64 -35.29 6.16
C ARG A 49 3.84 -34.37 5.98
N PHE A 50 4.33 -34.27 4.75
CA PHE A 50 5.48 -33.47 4.36
C PHE A 50 4.97 -32.11 3.89
N VAL A 51 5.20 -31.06 4.67
CA VAL A 51 4.61 -29.74 4.43
C VAL A 51 5.73 -28.70 4.42
N GLY A 52 5.68 -27.79 3.45
CA GLY A 52 6.57 -26.64 3.35
C GLY A 52 7.54 -26.71 2.17
N ASP A 53 7.81 -25.54 1.60
CA ASP A 53 8.62 -25.34 0.40
C ASP A 53 10.05 -25.89 0.53
N ASN A 54 10.57 -25.99 1.76
CA ASN A 54 11.89 -26.54 2.06
C ASN A 54 12.11 -27.98 1.57
N TRP A 55 11.04 -28.74 1.31
CA TRP A 55 11.14 -30.06 0.67
C TRP A 55 11.60 -30.01 -0.78
N LEU A 56 11.42 -28.87 -1.46
CA LEU A 56 11.79 -28.65 -2.85
C LEU A 56 13.10 -27.87 -2.98
N ILE A 57 13.25 -26.78 -2.21
CA ILE A 57 14.35 -25.79 -2.37
C ILE A 57 15.40 -25.81 -1.26
N GLY A 58 15.32 -26.71 -0.27
CA GLY A 58 16.25 -26.78 0.87
C GLY A 58 16.45 -28.20 1.37
N LYS A 59 16.86 -29.12 0.48
CA LYS A 59 16.94 -30.56 0.78
C LYS A 59 17.99 -30.90 1.84
N GLU A 60 18.98 -30.03 1.99
CA GLU A 60 20.06 -30.09 2.97
C GLU A 60 19.65 -29.63 4.38
N LYS A 61 18.50 -28.96 4.53
CA LYS A 61 18.05 -28.47 5.83
C LYS A 61 17.76 -29.61 6.81
N PRO A 62 17.96 -29.42 8.13
CA PRO A 62 17.65 -30.43 9.13
C PRO A 62 16.17 -30.78 9.18
N LEU A 63 15.87 -32.01 9.61
CA LEU A 63 14.51 -32.53 9.73
C LEU A 63 13.93 -32.24 11.12
N ALA A 64 12.70 -31.73 11.15
CA ALA A 64 11.90 -31.61 12.37
C ALA A 64 10.59 -32.40 12.27
N ILE A 65 10.33 -33.25 13.27
CA ILE A 65 9.05 -33.97 13.41
C ILE A 65 8.16 -33.26 14.43
N MET A 66 6.95 -32.96 13.96
CA MET A 66 5.94 -32.17 14.66
C MET A 66 4.85 -33.10 15.23
N TRP A 67 4.68 -33.08 16.56
CA TRP A 67 3.75 -33.96 17.29
C TRP A 67 2.57 -33.20 17.91
N GLY A 68 1.36 -33.75 17.79
CA GLY A 68 0.16 -33.22 18.48
C GLY A 68 -0.45 -31.96 17.86
N PHE A 69 -0.03 -31.59 16.65
CA PHE A 69 -0.55 -30.42 15.92
C PHE A 69 -1.87 -30.74 15.21
N ASN A 70 -2.73 -29.72 15.07
CA ASN A 70 -3.92 -29.81 14.23
C ASN A 70 -3.59 -29.51 12.79
N ASP A 71 -4.31 -30.13 11.86
CA ASP A 71 -4.15 -29.95 10.40
C ASP A 71 -4.21 -28.49 9.95
N TRP A 72 -5.06 -27.66 10.55
CA TRP A 72 -5.13 -26.24 10.19
C TRP A 72 -3.84 -25.45 10.56
N LYS A 73 -2.96 -26.02 11.39
CA LYS A 73 -1.72 -25.36 11.84
C LYS A 73 -0.50 -25.62 10.95
N LEU A 74 -0.56 -26.61 10.06
CA LEU A 74 0.67 -27.10 9.42
C LEU A 74 1.29 -26.05 8.50
N GLY A 75 0.45 -25.25 7.83
CA GLY A 75 0.90 -24.25 6.87
C GLY A 75 1.77 -23.16 7.48
N PHE A 76 1.24 -22.39 8.43
CA PHE A 76 2.03 -21.32 9.04
C PHE A 76 3.23 -21.85 9.81
N LEU A 77 3.16 -23.07 10.36
CA LEU A 77 4.31 -23.67 11.05
C LEU A 77 5.48 -23.94 10.10
N ALA A 78 5.20 -24.31 8.85
CA ALA A 78 6.23 -24.46 7.83
C ALA A 78 6.94 -23.14 7.51
N ASP A 79 6.21 -22.02 7.57
CA ASP A 79 6.80 -20.70 7.37
C ASP A 79 7.53 -20.19 8.61
N TYR A 80 7.06 -20.48 9.83
CA TYR A 80 7.76 -20.15 11.09
C TYR A 80 9.11 -20.85 11.28
N LEU A 81 9.26 -22.02 10.65
CA LEU A 81 10.41 -22.90 10.78
C LEU A 81 11.03 -23.14 9.40
N ASP A 82 11.27 -22.05 8.68
CA ASP A 82 11.88 -22.06 7.36
C ASP A 82 13.31 -22.63 7.37
N ASP A 83 13.95 -22.74 8.53
CA ASP A 83 15.25 -23.43 8.69
C ASP A 83 15.14 -24.98 8.67
N TYR A 84 13.93 -25.55 8.71
CA TYR A 84 13.73 -26.99 8.82
C TYR A 84 12.87 -27.56 7.68
N ARG A 85 13.14 -28.81 7.32
CA ARG A 85 12.16 -29.65 6.60
C ARG A 85 11.18 -30.20 7.62
N LEU A 86 9.89 -29.90 7.47
CA LEU A 86 8.87 -30.28 8.46
C LEU A 86 8.09 -31.52 8.05
N VAL A 87 7.97 -32.44 9.02
CA VAL A 87 7.11 -33.62 8.93
C VAL A 87 6.11 -33.63 10.08
N PHE A 88 4.83 -33.76 9.77
CA PHE A 88 3.75 -33.73 10.75
C PHE A 88 3.16 -35.12 10.99
N ALA A 89 3.19 -35.56 12.25
CA ALA A 89 2.51 -36.77 12.67
C ALA A 89 1.00 -36.51 12.85
N PRO A 90 0.13 -37.50 12.58
CA PRO A 90 -1.30 -37.40 12.89
C PRO A 90 -1.54 -37.00 14.35
N ARG A 91 -2.46 -36.05 14.60
CA ARG A 91 -2.73 -35.52 15.96
C ARG A 91 -2.98 -36.61 17.00
N LYS A 92 -3.70 -37.67 16.63
CA LYS A 92 -4.08 -38.79 17.52
C LYS A 92 -3.28 -40.07 17.22
N ILE A 93 -2.00 -39.95 16.86
CA ILE A 93 -1.14 -41.12 16.64
C ILE A 93 -0.94 -41.93 17.93
N SER A 94 -1.02 -43.26 17.82
CA SER A 94 -0.75 -44.15 18.96
C SER A 94 0.75 -44.23 19.24
N SER A 95 1.13 -44.55 20.48
CA SER A 95 2.56 -44.70 20.84
C SER A 95 3.26 -45.81 20.05
N VAL A 96 2.56 -46.92 19.74
CA VAL A 96 3.13 -48.02 18.96
C VAL A 96 3.42 -47.56 17.52
N GLN A 97 2.45 -46.91 16.89
CA GLN A 97 2.58 -46.42 15.52
C GLN A 97 3.66 -45.33 15.42
N ALA A 98 3.71 -44.40 16.38
CA ALA A 98 4.73 -43.35 16.43
C ALA A 98 6.16 -43.94 16.48
N TYR A 99 6.35 -45.00 17.26
CA TYR A 99 7.63 -45.70 17.35
C TYR A 99 7.99 -46.45 16.07
N GLN A 100 7.01 -47.08 15.41
CA GLN A 100 7.22 -47.77 14.13
C GLN A 100 7.63 -46.81 13.01
N GLU A 101 6.93 -45.69 12.86
CA GLU A 101 7.26 -44.66 11.86
C GLU A 101 8.67 -44.10 12.08
N LEU A 102 9.05 -43.83 13.33
CA LEU A 102 10.39 -43.32 13.66
C LEU A 102 11.51 -44.28 13.26
N LYS A 103 11.30 -45.60 13.33
CA LYS A 103 12.31 -46.57 12.89
C LYS A 103 12.59 -46.52 11.39
N ASN A 104 11.63 -46.01 10.60
CA ASN A 104 11.74 -45.95 9.15
C ASN A 104 12.50 -44.71 8.66
N PHE A 105 12.73 -43.71 9.51
CA PHE A 105 13.55 -42.54 9.17
C PHE A 105 15.04 -42.89 9.27
N ARG A 106 15.78 -42.66 8.17
CA ARG A 106 17.22 -42.92 8.09
C ARG A 106 18.08 -41.73 8.52
N GLU A 107 17.51 -40.53 8.56
CA GLU A 107 18.23 -39.30 8.93
C GLU A 107 18.56 -39.29 10.43
N GLN A 108 19.79 -38.89 10.75
CA GLN A 108 20.25 -38.72 12.13
C GLN A 108 20.01 -37.27 12.59
N ASN A 109 19.90 -37.05 13.90
CA ASN A 109 19.71 -35.72 14.52
C ASN A 109 18.38 -35.02 14.17
N ILE A 110 17.27 -35.75 14.34
CA ILE A 110 15.91 -35.21 14.14
C ILE A 110 15.52 -34.31 15.31
N LYS A 111 15.03 -33.10 15.01
CA LYS A 111 14.45 -32.21 16.03
C LYS A 111 13.00 -32.66 16.30
N HIS A 112 12.63 -32.79 17.58
CA HIS A 112 11.26 -33.14 17.98
C HIS A 112 10.57 -31.91 18.55
N MET A 113 9.43 -31.54 17.97
CA MET A 113 8.64 -30.40 18.43
C MET A 113 7.20 -30.79 18.75
N VAL A 114 6.61 -30.18 19.77
CA VAL A 114 5.28 -30.54 20.29
C VAL A 114 4.45 -29.30 20.57
N TRP A 115 3.17 -29.30 20.18
CA TRP A 115 2.25 -28.26 20.66
C TRP A 115 1.86 -28.50 22.12
N GLY A 116 2.21 -27.58 23.02
CA GLY A 116 1.90 -27.72 24.44
C GLY A 116 2.57 -28.96 25.05
N TYR A 117 1.75 -29.76 25.75
CA TYR A 117 2.12 -31.08 26.29
C TYR A 117 1.32 -32.23 25.65
N ASN A 118 1.09 -32.17 24.33
CA ASN A 118 0.24 -33.10 23.60
C ASN A 118 0.99 -34.29 22.96
N GLU A 119 2.24 -34.54 23.35
CA GLU A 119 3.03 -35.64 22.80
C GLU A 119 2.51 -37.04 23.23
N PRO A 120 2.64 -38.08 22.39
CA PRO A 120 2.46 -39.46 22.82
C PRO A 120 3.48 -39.83 23.91
N TRP A 121 3.07 -40.67 24.85
CA TRP A 121 3.91 -41.06 25.99
C TRP A 121 5.29 -41.61 25.57
N ILE A 122 5.37 -42.40 24.50
CA ILE A 122 6.65 -42.95 24.03
C ILE A 122 7.61 -41.85 23.57
N ILE A 123 7.10 -40.79 22.94
CA ILE A 123 7.91 -39.65 22.47
C ILE A 123 8.43 -38.87 23.67
N ARG A 124 7.57 -38.64 24.68
CA ARG A 124 7.99 -38.05 25.95
C ARG A 124 9.07 -38.88 26.65
N LYS A 125 8.94 -40.20 26.64
CA LYS A 125 9.89 -41.11 27.30
C LYS A 125 11.25 -41.12 26.61
N LEU A 126 11.27 -41.14 25.27
CA LEU A 126 12.51 -41.22 24.48
C LEU A 126 13.23 -39.87 24.37
N PHE A 127 12.47 -38.77 24.19
CA PHE A 127 13.03 -37.47 23.80
C PHE A 127 12.67 -36.34 24.79
N GLY A 128 12.07 -36.64 25.94
CA GLY A 128 11.47 -35.63 26.83
C GLY A 128 12.35 -34.44 27.22
N LYS A 129 13.68 -34.61 27.26
CA LYS A 129 14.65 -33.55 27.57
C LYS A 129 15.13 -32.74 26.35
N SER A 130 14.83 -33.20 25.14
CA SER A 130 15.23 -32.60 23.86
C SER A 130 14.04 -32.19 22.99
N ILE A 131 12.83 -32.16 23.58
CA ILE A 131 11.60 -31.71 22.91
C ILE A 131 11.51 -30.19 23.01
N THR A 132 11.34 -29.53 21.87
CA THR A 132 10.90 -28.13 21.84
C THR A 132 9.39 -28.04 21.94
N ARG A 133 8.89 -27.24 22.87
CA ARG A 133 7.47 -26.99 23.09
C ARG A 133 7.04 -25.72 22.37
N VAL A 134 5.98 -25.83 21.61
CA VAL A 134 5.41 -24.76 20.80
C VAL A 134 4.08 -24.33 21.40
N GLU A 135 3.86 -23.04 21.54
CA GLU A 135 2.58 -22.47 21.98
C GLU A 135 2.33 -21.11 21.31
N ASP A 136 1.10 -20.63 21.38
CA ASP A 136 0.77 -19.26 20.99
C ASP A 136 1.60 -18.23 21.78
N GLY A 137 2.09 -17.21 21.08
CA GLY A 137 2.69 -16.02 21.70
C GLY A 137 1.65 -15.10 22.36
N PHE A 138 2.14 -14.00 22.93
CA PHE A 138 1.30 -13.08 23.70
C PHE A 138 0.49 -12.12 22.84
N VAL A 139 0.94 -11.83 21.61
CA VAL A 139 0.18 -11.10 20.59
C VAL A 139 -0.18 -12.09 19.48
N ARG A 140 -1.46 -12.47 19.37
CA ARG A 140 -1.84 -13.61 18.53
C ARG A 140 -2.56 -13.23 17.25
N SER A 141 -3.74 -12.61 17.35
CA SER A 141 -4.65 -12.42 16.19
C SER A 141 -5.84 -11.51 16.51
N ALA A 142 -6.55 -11.02 15.49
CA ALA A 142 -7.82 -10.30 15.66
C ALA A 142 -9.00 -11.21 16.05
N ALA A 143 -8.93 -12.51 15.70
CA ALA A 143 -9.96 -13.50 16.02
C ALA A 143 -9.47 -14.51 17.08
N LEU A 144 -10.40 -15.22 17.73
CA LEU A 144 -10.08 -16.25 18.73
C LEU A 144 -9.38 -17.45 18.09
N GLY A 145 -8.54 -18.17 18.85
CA GLY A 145 -7.92 -19.41 18.36
C GLY A 145 -8.93 -20.51 18.03
N ALA A 146 -10.09 -20.50 18.67
CA ALA A 146 -11.19 -21.43 18.39
C ALA A 146 -11.77 -21.27 16.97
N SER A 147 -11.57 -20.12 16.31
CA SER A 147 -11.98 -19.91 14.91
C SER A 147 -10.95 -20.39 13.89
N HIS A 148 -9.87 -21.05 14.32
CA HIS A 148 -8.74 -21.47 13.48
C HIS A 148 -7.99 -20.31 12.81
N SER A 149 -7.95 -19.15 13.48
CA SER A 149 -7.20 -17.98 13.03
C SER A 149 -5.69 -18.17 13.11
N THR A 150 -4.99 -17.59 12.13
CA THR A 150 -3.53 -17.62 12.03
C THR A 150 -2.88 -16.92 13.23
N PRO A 151 -1.94 -17.55 13.95
CA PRO A 151 -1.20 -16.91 15.03
C PRO A 151 0.00 -16.12 14.47
N TYR A 152 -0.01 -14.80 14.64
CA TYR A 152 1.09 -13.93 14.22
C TYR A 152 2.29 -13.93 15.17
N SER A 153 2.15 -14.55 16.33
CA SER A 153 3.27 -14.86 17.23
C SER A 153 3.19 -16.28 17.79
N LEU A 154 4.34 -16.94 17.87
CA LEU A 154 4.53 -18.25 18.51
C LEU A 154 5.77 -18.23 19.41
N VAL A 155 5.75 -19.08 20.44
CA VAL A 155 6.90 -19.32 21.32
C VAL A 155 7.41 -20.75 21.13
N PHE A 156 8.72 -20.92 21.28
CA PHE A 156 9.43 -22.18 21.09
C PHE A 156 10.38 -22.39 22.28
N ASP A 157 9.95 -23.11 23.31
CA ASP A 157 10.76 -23.40 24.50
C ASP A 157 11.44 -24.77 24.37
N GLU A 158 12.75 -24.82 24.60
CA GLU A 158 13.49 -26.08 24.71
C GLU A 158 13.42 -26.68 26.12
N SER A 159 13.11 -25.88 27.13
CA SER A 159 13.01 -26.35 28.52
C SER A 159 11.59 -26.73 28.93
N SER A 160 10.71 -25.73 28.98
CA SER A 160 9.33 -25.85 29.46
C SER A 160 8.57 -24.58 29.09
N LEU A 161 7.25 -24.66 28.96
CA LEU A 161 6.44 -23.50 28.57
C LEU A 161 6.32 -22.46 29.69
N TYR A 162 6.25 -21.18 29.31
CA TYR A 162 6.18 -20.02 30.22
C TYR A 162 5.13 -20.13 31.35
N PHE A 163 4.01 -20.80 31.12
CA PHE A 163 2.94 -20.94 32.12
C PHE A 163 3.17 -22.12 33.10
N ASN A 164 4.20 -22.93 32.90
CA ASN A 164 4.51 -24.05 33.78
C ASN A 164 5.39 -23.60 34.95
N ALA A 165 4.79 -23.43 36.13
CA ALA A 165 5.51 -23.01 37.32
C ALA A 165 6.37 -24.14 37.93
N GLU A 166 6.09 -25.40 37.63
CA GLU A 166 6.78 -26.56 38.26
C GLU A 166 8.26 -26.64 37.88
N THR A 167 8.63 -26.14 36.70
CA THR A 167 9.99 -26.21 36.14
C THR A 167 10.40 -24.87 35.50
N PRO A 168 11.70 -24.51 35.45
CA PRO A 168 12.13 -23.31 34.74
C PRO A 168 11.80 -23.38 33.24
N SER A 169 11.21 -22.30 32.71
CA SER A 169 11.00 -22.07 31.28
C SER A 169 12.15 -21.27 30.67
N ASP A 170 12.27 -21.19 29.35
CA ASP A 170 13.31 -20.34 28.76
C ASP A 170 12.96 -18.86 28.94
N LEU A 171 11.67 -18.49 28.97
CA LEU A 171 11.25 -17.15 29.39
C LEU A 171 11.70 -16.80 30.82
N GLU A 172 11.55 -17.73 31.77
CA GLU A 172 12.01 -17.49 33.14
C GLU A 172 13.53 -17.29 33.20
N LYS A 173 14.29 -18.07 32.43
CA LYS A 173 15.74 -17.86 32.32
C LYS A 173 16.10 -16.52 31.71
N LEU A 174 15.36 -16.06 30.70
CA LEU A 174 15.54 -14.73 30.11
C LEU A 174 15.24 -13.64 31.16
N LEU A 175 14.10 -13.72 31.85
CA LEU A 175 13.74 -12.75 32.87
C LEU A 175 14.71 -12.75 34.06
N GLN A 176 15.31 -13.88 34.40
CA GLN A 176 16.28 -13.98 35.47
C GLN A 176 17.68 -13.48 35.06
N ASN A 177 18.16 -13.83 33.86
CA ASN A 177 19.58 -13.73 33.51
C ASN A 177 19.90 -12.82 32.30
N TYR A 178 18.91 -12.43 31.49
CA TYR A 178 19.16 -11.63 30.30
C TYR A 178 19.26 -10.15 30.65
N ASP A 179 20.37 -9.53 30.28
CA ASP A 179 20.57 -8.09 30.39
C ASP A 179 20.20 -7.44 29.05
N LEU A 180 19.27 -6.49 29.11
CA LEU A 180 18.81 -5.77 27.93
C LEU A 180 19.91 -4.79 27.48
N PRO A 181 20.04 -4.54 26.16
CA PRO A 181 20.96 -3.53 25.67
C PRO A 181 20.71 -2.17 26.32
N GLU A 182 21.78 -1.52 26.76
CA GLU A 182 21.71 -0.21 27.42
C GLU A 182 21.77 0.97 26.42
N ASP A 183 21.87 0.70 25.12
CA ASP A 183 21.95 1.75 24.10
C ASP A 183 20.62 2.51 23.96
N GLU A 184 20.75 3.80 23.63
CA GLU A 184 19.60 4.70 23.54
C GLU A 184 18.63 4.33 22.41
N VAL A 185 19.11 3.67 21.36
CA VAL A 185 18.27 3.22 20.24
C VAL A 185 17.34 2.11 20.71
N PHE A 186 17.85 1.10 21.41
CA PHE A 186 17.06 0.02 21.99
C PHE A 186 16.01 0.54 22.98
N LYS A 187 16.40 1.42 23.91
CA LYS A 187 15.48 2.00 24.90
C LYS A 187 14.33 2.75 24.23
N LYS A 188 14.65 3.65 23.28
CA LYS A 188 13.65 4.39 22.51
C LYS A 188 12.71 3.43 21.76
N ASN A 189 13.27 2.47 21.05
CA ASN A 189 12.52 1.46 20.30
C ASN A 189 11.58 0.62 21.18
N ASN A 190 12.03 0.24 22.38
CA ASN A 190 11.24 -0.50 23.34
C ASN A 190 10.06 0.36 23.86
N GLN A 191 10.33 1.61 24.24
CA GLN A 191 9.31 2.55 24.70
C GLN A 191 8.26 2.82 23.60
N GLU A 192 8.68 3.01 22.36
CA GLU A 192 7.79 3.17 21.22
C GLU A 192 6.91 1.94 20.98
N SER A 193 7.49 0.74 21.11
CA SER A 193 6.77 -0.54 20.93
C SER A 193 5.75 -0.77 22.04
N LEU A 194 6.10 -0.48 23.30
CA LEU A 194 5.18 -0.54 24.44
C LEU A 194 4.05 0.49 24.26
N LYS A 195 4.40 1.73 23.90
CA LYS A 195 3.41 2.77 23.65
C LYS A 195 2.47 2.39 22.50
N LEU A 196 3.00 1.80 21.42
CA LEU A 196 2.19 1.28 20.31
C LEU A 196 1.21 0.19 20.77
N TYR A 197 1.67 -0.76 21.59
CA TYR A 197 0.84 -1.81 22.17
C TYR A 197 -0.34 -1.24 22.96
N ILE A 198 -0.06 -0.25 23.80
CA ILE A 198 -1.05 0.43 24.65
C ILE A 198 -2.01 1.27 23.81
N ASP A 199 -1.49 2.11 22.91
CA ASP A 199 -2.28 3.06 22.11
C ASP A 199 -3.26 2.34 21.18
N LEU A 200 -2.81 1.23 20.59
CA LEU A 200 -3.66 0.39 19.75
C LEU A 200 -4.52 -0.57 20.57
N GLU A 201 -4.45 -0.58 21.90
CA GLU A 201 -5.26 -1.44 22.77
C GLU A 201 -5.18 -2.93 22.35
N VAL A 202 -4.00 -3.38 21.92
CA VAL A 202 -3.78 -4.77 21.49
C VAL A 202 -3.61 -5.66 22.73
N THR A 203 -4.19 -6.86 22.68
CA THR A 203 -3.96 -7.93 23.67
C THR A 203 -3.72 -9.23 22.89
N LYS A 204 -3.75 -10.40 23.57
CA LYS A 204 -3.72 -11.68 22.85
C LYS A 204 -4.78 -11.78 21.74
N TYR A 205 -5.97 -11.24 21.99
CA TYR A 205 -7.04 -11.22 21.00
C TYR A 205 -7.67 -9.84 20.89
N LYS A 206 -7.76 -9.31 19.68
CA LYS A 206 -8.37 -8.00 19.43
C LYS A 206 -9.73 -8.13 18.74
N TYR A 207 -10.76 -8.49 19.49
CA TYR A 207 -12.11 -8.70 18.93
C TYR A 207 -12.88 -7.38 18.78
N TYR A 208 -13.76 -7.30 17.78
CA TYR A 208 -14.71 -6.20 17.64
C TYR A 208 -15.88 -6.30 18.62
N GLN A 209 -15.81 -5.63 19.76
CA GLN A 209 -16.87 -5.71 20.75
C GLN A 209 -17.70 -4.43 20.83
N TYR A 210 -19.02 -4.61 20.74
CA TYR A 210 -20.05 -3.59 20.72
C TYR A 210 -19.85 -2.51 21.79
N LYS A 211 -19.77 -1.23 21.36
CA LYS A 211 -19.77 -0.09 22.27
C LYS A 211 -21.20 0.20 22.73
N LYS A 212 -21.52 -0.14 23.98
CA LYS A 212 -22.63 0.52 24.67
C LYS A 212 -22.08 1.79 25.31
N ASN A 213 -22.35 2.95 24.71
CA ASN A 213 -22.05 4.25 25.32
C ASN A 213 -22.82 4.36 26.65
N LYS A 214 -22.14 4.17 27.77
CA LYS A 214 -22.53 4.80 29.03
C LYS A 214 -21.53 5.91 29.31
N SER A 215 -22.04 7.12 29.42
CA SER A 215 -21.28 8.30 29.82
C SER A 215 -20.48 8.02 31.08
N ALA A 216 -19.26 8.58 31.13
CA ALA A 216 -18.41 8.57 32.32
C ALA A 216 -19.19 9.19 33.49
N ARG A 217 -19.73 8.34 34.36
CA ARG A 217 -20.20 8.78 35.68
C ARG A 217 -18.96 9.05 36.53
N VAL A 218 -18.96 10.17 37.25
CA VAL A 218 -18.02 10.39 38.36
C VAL A 218 -18.18 9.21 39.32
N ARG A 219 -17.09 8.49 39.58
CA ARG A 219 -17.09 7.26 40.39
C ARG A 219 -16.76 7.61 41.83
N PRO A 220 -17.67 7.37 42.79
CA PRO A 220 -17.39 7.62 44.20
C PRO A 220 -16.61 6.49 44.89
N LYS A 221 -16.42 5.32 44.26
CA LYS A 221 -15.83 4.11 44.87
C LYS A 221 -14.76 3.46 43.99
N LYS A 222 -13.76 2.85 44.64
CA LYS A 222 -12.77 1.98 43.98
C LYS A 222 -13.42 0.72 43.42
N THR A 223 -12.92 0.26 42.29
CA THR A 223 -13.46 -0.88 41.54
C THR A 223 -12.41 -1.99 41.47
N VAL A 224 -12.79 -3.20 41.89
CA VAL A 224 -11.90 -4.38 41.91
C VAL A 224 -12.47 -5.45 40.99
N ALA A 225 -11.63 -6.05 40.15
CA ALA A 225 -12.04 -7.06 39.20
C ALA A 225 -11.42 -8.44 39.49
N VAL A 226 -12.24 -9.48 39.29
CA VAL A 226 -11.79 -10.88 39.29
C VAL A 226 -11.88 -11.45 37.88
N ILE A 227 -10.77 -11.99 37.38
CA ILE A 227 -10.68 -12.53 36.02
C ILE A 227 -10.94 -14.04 36.02
N GLY A 228 -11.94 -14.47 35.26
CA GLY A 228 -12.26 -15.89 35.06
C GLY A 228 -11.33 -16.59 34.07
N GLN A 229 -11.06 -17.87 34.30
CA GLN A 229 -10.27 -18.75 33.43
C GLN A 229 -10.99 -20.09 33.19
N VAL A 230 -10.55 -20.81 32.16
CA VAL A 230 -11.07 -22.14 31.81
C VAL A 230 -10.49 -23.20 32.74
N TYR A 231 -11.33 -24.03 33.37
CA TYR A 231 -10.91 -25.02 34.38
C TYR A 231 -9.90 -26.06 33.85
N LYS A 232 -10.02 -26.45 32.57
CA LYS A 232 -9.14 -27.45 31.93
C LYS A 232 -7.93 -26.84 31.21
N ASP A 233 -7.69 -25.54 31.35
CA ASP A 233 -6.56 -24.88 30.72
C ASP A 233 -5.22 -25.44 31.26
N GLN A 234 -4.22 -25.58 30.39
CA GLN A 234 -2.90 -26.06 30.80
C GLN A 234 -2.20 -25.05 31.72
N SER A 235 -2.44 -23.75 31.55
CA SER A 235 -1.93 -22.71 32.46
C SER A 235 -2.50 -22.81 33.87
N ILE A 236 -3.76 -23.24 34.03
CA ILE A 236 -4.32 -23.58 35.34
C ILE A 236 -3.67 -24.85 35.87
N LYS A 237 -3.55 -25.90 35.04
CA LYS A 237 -2.97 -27.17 35.47
C LYS A 237 -1.54 -27.04 36.01
N TYR A 238 -0.69 -26.25 35.33
CA TYR A 238 0.74 -26.14 35.65
C TYR A 238 1.12 -24.84 36.37
N GLY A 239 0.24 -23.83 36.41
CA GLY A 239 0.47 -22.53 37.04
C GLY A 239 -0.33 -22.28 38.32
N ASN A 240 -1.14 -23.24 38.77
CA ASN A 240 -1.96 -23.15 40.00
C ASN A 240 -1.60 -24.28 40.99
N PRO A 241 -0.41 -24.25 41.61
CA PRO A 241 0.09 -25.34 42.44
C PRO A 241 -0.77 -25.61 43.69
N GLU A 242 -1.40 -24.58 44.25
CA GLU A 242 -2.28 -24.67 45.42
C GLU A 242 -3.74 -24.94 45.07
N LYS A 243 -4.04 -25.14 43.78
CA LYS A 243 -5.38 -25.53 43.26
C LYS A 243 -6.48 -24.54 43.65
N TRP A 244 -6.19 -23.24 43.63
CA TRP A 244 -7.18 -22.17 43.80
C TRP A 244 -8.36 -22.36 42.86
N THR A 245 -9.57 -22.25 43.40
CA THR A 245 -10.78 -22.20 42.59
C THR A 245 -11.17 -20.76 42.32
N PHE A 246 -11.96 -20.55 41.27
CA PHE A 246 -12.52 -19.23 40.98
C PHE A 246 -13.36 -18.69 42.16
N GLU A 247 -14.12 -19.56 42.83
CA GLU A 247 -14.91 -19.18 44.00
C GLU A 247 -14.03 -18.67 45.15
N ASN A 248 -12.88 -19.32 45.40
CA ASN A 248 -11.95 -18.86 46.42
C ASN A 248 -11.32 -17.51 46.06
N LEU A 249 -11.04 -17.28 44.78
CA LEU A 249 -10.51 -15.99 44.32
C LEU A 249 -11.52 -14.85 44.48
N LEU A 250 -12.81 -15.11 44.19
CA LEU A 250 -13.88 -14.15 44.46
C LEU A 250 -14.01 -13.84 45.96
N ASP A 251 -14.03 -14.88 46.79
CA ASP A 251 -14.13 -14.70 48.24
C ASP A 251 -12.95 -13.87 48.78
N LEU A 252 -11.73 -14.10 48.29
CA LEU A 252 -10.54 -13.30 48.63
C LEU A 252 -10.72 -11.83 48.25
N ALA A 253 -11.08 -11.54 47.00
CA ALA A 253 -11.25 -10.18 46.51
C ALA A 253 -12.35 -9.41 47.29
N ILE A 254 -13.43 -10.09 47.67
CA ILE A 254 -14.51 -9.49 48.49
C ILE A 254 -14.00 -9.17 49.91
N LEU A 255 -13.26 -10.10 50.53
CA LEU A 255 -12.78 -9.94 51.90
C LEU A 255 -11.75 -8.81 52.04
N GLU A 256 -10.85 -8.67 51.07
CA GLU A 256 -9.75 -7.70 51.15
C GLU A 256 -10.14 -6.27 50.73
N ASN A 257 -11.28 -6.11 50.06
CA ASN A 257 -11.70 -4.83 49.49
C ASN A 257 -13.09 -4.41 49.98
N PRO A 258 -13.30 -4.24 51.31
CA PRO A 258 -14.59 -3.82 51.84
C PRO A 258 -14.97 -2.43 51.31
N GLY A 259 -16.21 -2.29 50.86
CA GLY A 259 -16.74 -1.01 50.34
C GLY A 259 -16.38 -0.69 48.88
N CYS A 260 -15.60 -1.54 48.21
CA CYS A 260 -15.33 -1.44 46.78
C CYS A 260 -16.42 -2.11 45.94
N ASP A 261 -16.54 -1.69 44.68
CA ASP A 261 -17.40 -2.38 43.71
C ASP A 261 -16.64 -3.58 43.13
N ILE A 262 -17.14 -4.80 43.36
CA ILE A 262 -16.52 -6.04 42.87
C ILE A 262 -17.12 -6.43 41.52
N LEU A 263 -16.26 -6.52 40.50
CA LEU A 263 -16.59 -6.95 39.15
C LEU A 263 -16.08 -8.36 38.89
N TYR A 264 -16.90 -9.21 38.27
CA TYR A 264 -16.45 -10.49 37.74
C TYR A 264 -16.51 -10.48 36.22
N ARG A 265 -15.38 -10.76 35.59
CA ARG A 265 -15.29 -10.92 34.14
C ARG A 265 -15.05 -12.39 33.79
N PRO A 266 -16.06 -13.15 33.32
CA PRO A 266 -15.88 -14.55 32.93
C PRO A 266 -15.04 -14.66 31.65
N HIS A 267 -14.40 -15.81 31.46
CA HIS A 267 -13.70 -16.12 30.21
C HIS A 267 -14.70 -16.22 29.04
N PRO A 268 -14.40 -15.69 27.83
CA PRO A 268 -15.29 -15.76 26.67
C PRO A 268 -15.83 -17.17 26.38
N ASP A 269 -14.95 -18.19 26.34
CA ASP A 269 -15.36 -19.59 26.06
C ASP A 269 -16.32 -20.18 27.10
N VAL A 270 -16.25 -19.71 28.35
CA VAL A 270 -17.15 -20.14 29.43
C VAL A 270 -18.50 -19.41 29.29
N PHE A 271 -18.47 -18.11 28.97
CA PHE A 271 -19.65 -17.29 28.82
C PHE A 271 -20.54 -17.71 27.64
N TYR A 272 -19.94 -17.98 26.47
CA TYR A 272 -20.69 -18.44 25.27
C TYR A 272 -21.11 -19.92 25.32
N GLY A 273 -20.89 -20.61 26.45
CA GLY A 273 -21.46 -21.94 26.69
C GLY A 273 -20.70 -23.12 26.07
N PHE A 274 -19.45 -22.93 25.62
CA PHE A 274 -18.62 -24.05 25.15
C PHE A 274 -18.14 -24.97 26.29
N GLN A 275 -18.31 -24.55 27.55
CA GLN A 275 -18.10 -25.37 28.75
C GLN A 275 -19.22 -25.17 29.79
N LYS A 276 -19.55 -26.20 30.57
CA LYS A 276 -20.63 -26.17 31.57
C LYS A 276 -20.25 -25.29 32.78
N SER A 277 -20.96 -24.19 33.02
CA SER A 277 -20.92 -23.47 34.30
C SER A 277 -22.26 -22.81 34.67
N SER A 278 -23.26 -23.58 35.13
CA SER A 278 -24.61 -23.02 35.35
C SER A 278 -25.24 -23.23 36.73
N ARG A 279 -24.51 -23.68 37.77
CA ARG A 279 -25.15 -23.94 39.09
C ARG A 279 -24.59 -23.20 40.31
N LYS A 280 -23.51 -22.42 40.21
CA LYS A 280 -22.78 -21.90 41.39
C LYS A 280 -22.79 -20.37 41.63
N PHE A 281 -23.28 -19.54 40.71
CA PHE A 281 -23.20 -18.07 40.86
C PHE A 281 -24.26 -17.46 41.80
N ARG A 282 -25.22 -18.25 42.29
CA ARG A 282 -26.34 -17.75 43.13
C ARG A 282 -25.87 -17.08 44.43
N LYS A 283 -24.75 -17.53 45.02
CA LYS A 283 -24.14 -16.95 46.22
C LYS A 283 -23.68 -15.49 46.03
N TYR A 284 -23.33 -15.09 44.80
CA TYR A 284 -22.66 -13.81 44.52
C TYR A 284 -23.57 -12.75 43.89
N LYS A 285 -24.85 -13.07 43.62
CA LYS A 285 -25.77 -12.24 42.81
C LYS A 285 -25.93 -10.79 43.29
N ASN A 286 -25.77 -10.54 44.60
CA ASN A 286 -25.91 -9.21 45.20
C ASN A 286 -24.57 -8.60 45.67
N LEU A 287 -23.46 -9.32 45.51
CA LEU A 287 -22.13 -8.90 45.97
C LEU A 287 -21.18 -8.57 44.81
N VAL A 288 -21.47 -9.08 43.62
CA VAL A 288 -20.59 -9.02 42.45
C VAL A 288 -21.38 -8.65 41.21
N THR A 289 -20.87 -7.69 40.45
CA THR A 289 -21.42 -7.34 39.13
C THR A 289 -20.70 -8.16 38.06
N VAL A 290 -21.46 -8.92 37.26
CA VAL A 290 -20.88 -9.65 36.12
C VAL A 290 -20.73 -8.70 34.94
N VAL A 291 -19.50 -8.54 34.47
CA VAL A 291 -19.20 -7.78 33.25
C VAL A 291 -19.05 -8.77 32.11
N GLU A 292 -19.89 -8.64 31.09
CA GLU A 292 -19.84 -9.51 29.94
C GLU A 292 -18.48 -9.40 29.23
N PRO A 293 -17.94 -10.52 28.72
CA PRO A 293 -16.67 -10.51 27.98
C PRO A 293 -16.76 -9.80 26.63
N THR A 294 -17.95 -9.30 26.26
CA THR A 294 -18.25 -8.39 25.15
C THR A 294 -17.92 -6.92 25.44
N VAL A 295 -17.45 -6.56 26.64
CA VAL A 295 -16.86 -5.23 26.86
C VAL A 295 -15.38 -5.30 26.49
N PRO A 296 -14.83 -4.46 25.59
CA PRO A 296 -13.41 -4.50 25.23
C PRO A 296 -12.51 -4.48 26.47
N PHE A 297 -11.54 -5.39 26.53
CA PHE A 297 -10.78 -5.62 27.77
C PHE A 297 -10.03 -4.37 28.23
N ILE A 298 -9.39 -3.62 27.32
CA ILE A 298 -8.65 -2.41 27.68
C ILE A 298 -9.58 -1.28 28.15
N GLN A 299 -10.77 -1.15 27.56
CA GLN A 299 -11.77 -0.19 28.05
C GLN A 299 -12.28 -0.60 29.44
N PHE A 300 -12.43 -1.90 29.70
CA PHE A 300 -12.73 -2.41 31.03
C PHE A 300 -11.59 -2.11 32.03
N LEU A 301 -10.32 -2.19 31.63
CA LEU A 301 -9.19 -1.85 32.51
C LEU A 301 -9.18 -0.38 32.93
N LYS A 302 -9.59 0.56 32.07
CA LYS A 302 -9.73 1.99 32.43
C LYS A 302 -10.73 2.24 33.55
N GLU A 303 -11.57 1.24 33.84
CA GLU A 303 -12.62 1.28 34.84
C GLU A 303 -12.25 0.52 36.13
N VAL A 304 -11.07 -0.08 36.21
CA VAL A 304 -10.67 -1.01 37.27
C VAL A 304 -9.37 -0.55 37.93
N ASP A 305 -9.38 -0.48 39.26
CA ASP A 305 -8.20 -0.06 40.05
C ASP A 305 -7.29 -1.24 40.41
N HIS A 306 -7.86 -2.45 40.58
CA HIS A 306 -7.13 -3.64 41.04
C HIS A 306 -7.74 -4.92 40.45
N ILE A 307 -6.90 -5.80 39.92
CA ILE A 307 -7.26 -7.13 39.41
C ILE A 307 -6.73 -8.26 40.31
N TYR A 308 -7.59 -9.26 40.52
CA TYR A 308 -7.24 -10.57 41.10
C TYR A 308 -7.30 -11.65 40.02
N THR A 309 -6.25 -12.46 39.91
CA THR A 309 -6.17 -13.56 38.95
C THR A 309 -5.40 -14.76 39.48
N ILE A 310 -5.63 -15.94 38.90
CA ILE A 310 -4.84 -17.14 39.21
C ILE A 310 -3.57 -17.12 38.35
N SER A 311 -3.73 -17.26 37.05
CA SER A 311 -2.61 -17.35 36.10
C SER A 311 -2.95 -16.77 34.72
N SER A 312 -3.98 -15.93 34.63
CA SER A 312 -4.48 -15.42 33.35
C SER A 312 -3.47 -14.51 32.69
N LEU A 313 -3.33 -14.60 31.36
CA LEU A 313 -2.58 -13.60 30.60
C LEU A 313 -3.16 -12.19 30.76
N SER A 314 -4.46 -12.06 31.05
CA SER A 314 -5.09 -10.76 31.32
C SER A 314 -4.46 -9.99 32.49
N GLY A 315 -3.81 -10.67 33.43
CA GLY A 315 -3.05 -9.99 34.50
C GLY A 315 -1.78 -9.32 33.96
N PHE A 316 -1.13 -9.91 32.95
CA PHE A 316 -0.01 -9.28 32.25
C PHE A 316 -0.45 -8.03 31.49
N ASP A 317 -1.56 -8.12 30.76
CA ASP A 317 -2.16 -6.96 30.07
C ASP A 317 -2.53 -5.85 31.07
N ALA A 318 -3.08 -6.21 32.23
CA ALA A 318 -3.40 -5.26 33.30
C ALA A 318 -2.17 -4.50 33.82
N LEU A 319 -1.04 -5.20 34.01
CA LEU A 319 0.24 -4.56 34.38
C LEU A 319 0.68 -3.55 33.32
N MET A 320 0.57 -3.88 32.03
CA MET A 320 0.93 -2.97 30.93
C MET A 320 0.10 -1.69 30.91
N HIS A 321 -1.12 -1.73 31.46
CA HIS A 321 -1.99 -0.57 31.60
C HIS A 321 -1.94 0.08 32.99
N GLY A 322 -0.98 -0.28 33.84
CA GLY A 322 -0.77 0.34 35.16
C GLY A 322 -1.80 -0.05 36.23
N VAL A 323 -2.60 -1.11 36.00
CA VAL A 323 -3.56 -1.61 36.98
C VAL A 323 -2.84 -2.48 38.01
N LYS A 324 -3.17 -2.34 39.29
CA LYS A 324 -2.61 -3.19 40.35
C LYS A 324 -3.06 -4.64 40.13
N VAL A 325 -2.14 -5.61 40.25
CA VAL A 325 -2.46 -7.04 40.04
C VAL A 325 -2.03 -7.88 41.24
N THR A 326 -2.98 -8.67 41.77
CA THR A 326 -2.73 -9.74 42.74
C THR A 326 -2.82 -11.10 42.06
N THR A 327 -1.82 -11.95 42.25
CA THR A 327 -1.78 -13.32 41.71
C THR A 327 -1.82 -14.35 42.83
N VAL A 328 -2.71 -15.35 42.72
CA VAL A 328 -2.76 -16.49 43.66
C VAL A 328 -2.14 -17.77 43.08
N GLY A 329 -1.92 -17.81 41.77
CA GLY A 329 -1.07 -18.79 41.10
C GLY A 329 0.35 -18.25 40.93
N TYR A 330 1.09 -18.83 39.98
CA TYR A 330 2.45 -18.36 39.65
C TYR A 330 2.64 -18.20 38.12
N PRO A 331 1.91 -17.26 37.49
CA PRO A 331 2.07 -16.99 36.06
C PRO A 331 3.49 -16.47 35.76
N PHE A 332 3.88 -16.44 34.48
CA PHE A 332 5.24 -16.05 34.07
C PHE A 332 5.66 -14.64 34.52
N TYR A 333 4.70 -13.74 34.73
CA TYR A 333 4.91 -12.35 35.13
C TYR A 333 4.87 -12.13 36.65
N ALA A 334 4.63 -13.17 37.45
CA ALA A 334 4.73 -13.13 38.91
C ALA A 334 6.18 -13.35 39.39
N GLY A 335 6.54 -12.81 40.55
CA GLY A 335 7.84 -12.99 41.20
C GLY A 335 8.92 -11.99 40.79
N TRP A 336 8.58 -10.96 40.02
CA TRP A 336 9.54 -9.97 39.51
C TRP A 336 9.40 -8.57 40.14
N GLY A 337 8.55 -8.42 41.17
CA GLY A 337 8.32 -7.14 41.87
C GLY A 337 7.17 -6.28 41.36
N LEU A 338 6.47 -6.74 40.32
CA LEU A 338 5.41 -5.97 39.66
C LEU A 338 3.99 -6.39 40.12
N THR A 339 3.87 -7.49 40.85
CA THR A 339 2.61 -8.08 41.30
C THR A 339 2.60 -8.31 42.81
N ASP A 340 1.41 -8.33 43.40
CA ASP A 340 1.17 -8.84 44.74
C ASP A 340 0.97 -10.37 44.66
N ASP A 341 2.05 -11.12 44.90
CA ASP A 341 2.09 -12.57 44.74
C ASP A 341 1.75 -13.28 46.06
N ARG A 342 0.68 -14.09 46.07
CA ARG A 342 0.23 -14.80 47.28
C ARG A 342 0.86 -16.17 47.47
N LEU A 343 1.64 -16.62 46.49
CA LEU A 343 2.32 -17.90 46.57
C LEU A 343 3.70 -17.73 47.23
N GLU A 344 3.78 -18.01 48.53
CA GLU A 344 4.99 -17.75 49.34
C GLU A 344 5.97 -18.95 49.45
N GLN A 345 5.85 -19.98 48.61
CA GLN A 345 6.72 -21.15 48.75
C GLN A 345 8.17 -20.85 48.32
N GLU A 346 9.12 -21.18 49.20
CA GLU A 346 10.57 -20.90 49.05
C GLU A 346 11.17 -21.37 47.71
N LYS A 347 10.66 -22.47 47.14
CA LYS A 347 11.13 -23.00 45.86
C LYS A 347 10.89 -22.05 44.68
N TYR A 348 9.87 -21.19 44.76
CA TYR A 348 9.54 -20.22 43.70
C TYR A 348 10.34 -18.94 43.87
N THR A 349 10.43 -18.41 45.09
CA THR A 349 11.19 -17.19 45.41
C THR A 349 12.70 -17.36 45.20
N LYS A 350 13.24 -18.58 45.34
CA LYS A 350 14.64 -18.89 44.98
C LYS A 350 14.91 -18.86 43.47
N ARG A 351 13.91 -19.18 42.64
CA ARG A 351 14.03 -19.25 41.18
C ARG A 351 13.89 -17.88 40.50
N ARG A 352 12.98 -17.05 41.02
CA ARG A 352 12.72 -15.68 40.56
C ARG A 352 13.09 -14.71 41.66
N ASN A 353 14.35 -14.29 41.66
CA ASN A 353 14.91 -13.41 42.69
C ASN A 353 15.41 -12.07 42.14
N ARG A 354 15.30 -11.86 40.83
CA ARG A 354 15.57 -10.58 40.16
C ARG A 354 14.32 -9.71 40.17
N GLN A 355 14.50 -8.40 40.33
CA GLN A 355 13.43 -7.42 40.13
C GLN A 355 13.47 -6.92 38.68
N ARG A 356 12.30 -6.68 38.08
CA ARG A 356 12.18 -6.13 36.72
C ARG A 356 11.27 -4.91 36.69
N THR A 357 11.61 -3.94 35.86
CA THR A 357 10.67 -2.87 35.50
C THR A 357 9.62 -3.38 34.53
N LEU A 358 8.52 -2.63 34.36
CA LEU A 358 7.47 -2.97 33.41
C LEU A 358 8.00 -3.00 31.97
N GLU A 359 8.87 -2.05 31.62
CA GLU A 359 9.51 -1.93 30.31
C GLU A 359 10.46 -3.09 30.03
N GLU A 360 11.20 -3.57 31.03
CA GLU A 360 12.07 -4.74 30.88
C GLU A 360 11.24 -6.02 30.70
N LEU A 361 10.18 -6.17 31.50
CA LEU A 361 9.26 -7.29 31.39
C LEU A 361 8.62 -7.31 30.00
N PHE A 362 8.16 -6.16 29.50
CA PHE A 362 7.62 -6.01 28.15
C PHE A 362 8.65 -6.37 27.08
N ALA A 363 9.85 -5.80 27.13
CA ALA A 363 10.90 -6.04 26.15
C ALA A 363 11.22 -7.54 26.04
N ILE A 364 11.42 -8.21 27.17
CA ILE A 364 11.74 -9.64 27.18
C ILE A 364 10.57 -10.47 26.65
N CYS A 365 9.35 -10.16 27.09
CA CYS A 365 8.16 -10.94 26.73
C CYS A 365 7.68 -10.71 25.29
N MET A 366 7.88 -9.52 24.72
CA MET A 366 7.36 -9.15 23.40
C MET A 366 8.43 -9.00 22.33
N LEU A 367 9.65 -8.56 22.67
CA LEU A 367 10.69 -8.25 21.69
C LEU A 367 11.85 -9.25 21.69
N VAL A 368 11.94 -10.13 22.70
CA VAL A 368 13.03 -11.13 22.81
C VAL A 368 12.53 -12.56 22.75
N TYR A 369 11.51 -12.91 23.53
CA TYR A 369 11.09 -14.30 23.70
C TYR A 369 10.32 -14.90 22.50
N PRO A 370 9.26 -14.25 21.97
CA PRO A 370 8.47 -14.81 20.87
C PRO A 370 9.16 -14.68 19.50
N LYS A 371 8.71 -15.52 18.57
CA LYS A 371 8.90 -15.34 17.13
C LYS A 371 7.63 -14.76 16.51
N TYR A 372 7.77 -13.96 15.46
CA TYR A 372 6.67 -13.35 14.72
C TYR A 372 6.66 -13.77 13.27
N LEU A 373 5.49 -14.12 12.74
CA LEU A 373 5.36 -14.67 11.38
C LEU A 373 5.83 -13.69 10.29
N GLY A 374 5.54 -12.39 10.46
CA GLY A 374 5.90 -11.37 9.48
C GLY A 374 7.40 -11.19 9.29
N ASN A 375 8.17 -11.34 10.37
CA ASN A 375 9.62 -11.30 10.34
C ASN A 375 10.22 -12.16 11.46
N LEU A 376 10.85 -13.28 11.07
CA LEU A 376 11.46 -14.23 11.99
C LEU A 376 12.85 -13.81 12.48
N ARG A 377 13.50 -12.88 11.76
CA ARG A 377 14.88 -12.44 12.03
C ARG A 377 14.91 -11.19 12.89
N ASP A 378 14.04 -10.22 12.58
CA ASP A 378 13.85 -9.00 13.35
C ASP A 378 12.56 -9.07 14.17
N LYS A 379 12.72 -9.28 15.48
CA LYS A 379 11.61 -9.45 16.41
C LYS A 379 10.81 -8.17 16.62
N ARG A 380 11.44 -6.99 16.55
CA ARG A 380 10.73 -5.71 16.70
C ARG A 380 9.88 -5.45 15.48
N VAL A 381 10.44 -5.59 14.27
CA VAL A 381 9.67 -5.42 13.02
C VAL A 381 8.57 -6.46 12.94
N GLY A 382 8.86 -7.71 13.32
CA GLY A 382 7.86 -8.77 13.44
C GLY A 382 6.73 -8.44 14.42
N PHE A 383 7.05 -7.89 15.59
CA PHE A 383 6.06 -7.42 16.57
C PHE A 383 5.20 -6.28 16.02
N ILE A 384 5.83 -5.20 15.52
CA ILE A 384 5.14 -4.00 15.04
C ILE A 384 4.22 -4.35 13.86
N SER A 385 4.73 -5.12 12.88
CA SER A 385 3.93 -5.59 11.74
C SER A 385 2.76 -6.46 12.19
N SER A 386 2.95 -7.35 13.18
CA SER A 386 1.86 -8.17 13.73
C SER A 386 0.79 -7.31 14.39
N VAL A 387 1.18 -6.30 15.16
CA VAL A 387 0.26 -5.39 15.86
C VAL A 387 -0.60 -4.59 14.86
N TYR A 388 0.00 -3.99 13.83
CA TYR A 388 -0.74 -3.26 12.80
C TYR A 388 -1.60 -4.18 11.93
N HIS A 389 -1.12 -5.39 11.62
CA HIS A 389 -1.90 -6.35 10.86
C HIS A 389 -3.12 -6.85 11.63
N ILE A 390 -2.98 -7.09 12.95
CA ILE A 390 -4.12 -7.40 13.83
C ILE A 390 -5.15 -6.29 13.83
N GLU A 391 -4.71 -5.04 13.84
CA GLU A 391 -5.62 -3.89 13.75
C GLU A 391 -6.37 -3.85 12.41
N ALA A 392 -5.65 -4.08 11.30
CA ALA A 392 -6.26 -4.18 9.98
C ALA A 392 -7.27 -5.33 9.92
N ASP A 393 -6.91 -6.53 10.39
CA ASP A 393 -7.80 -7.68 10.45
C ASP A 393 -9.03 -7.42 11.32
N GLN A 394 -8.87 -6.75 12.46
CA GLN A 394 -10.01 -6.37 13.31
C GLN A 394 -10.97 -5.48 12.52
N PHE A 395 -10.46 -4.43 11.86
CA PHE A 395 -11.25 -3.54 11.03
C PHE A 395 -11.96 -4.28 9.88
N LEU A 396 -11.24 -5.15 9.16
CA LEU A 396 -11.79 -5.98 8.08
C LEU A 396 -12.90 -6.91 8.57
N ASN A 397 -12.69 -7.55 9.73
CA ASN A 397 -13.68 -8.43 10.32
C ASN A 397 -14.95 -7.68 10.71
N SER A 398 -14.83 -6.49 11.29
CA SER A 398 -15.97 -5.61 11.61
C SER A 398 -16.74 -5.22 10.36
N TYR A 399 -16.03 -4.75 9.34
CA TYR A 399 -16.64 -4.39 8.07
C TYR A 399 -17.34 -5.59 7.41
N ASN A 400 -16.71 -6.77 7.40
CA ASN A 400 -17.31 -7.99 6.86
C ASN A 400 -18.56 -8.42 7.63
N ASN A 401 -18.64 -8.18 8.94
CA ASN A 401 -19.85 -8.43 9.72
C ASN A 401 -20.98 -7.47 9.35
N VAL A 402 -20.65 -6.22 9.03
CA VAL A 402 -21.60 -5.24 8.48
C VAL A 402 -22.05 -5.68 7.09
N ALA A 403 -21.12 -6.03 6.19
CA ALA A 403 -21.42 -6.40 4.80
C ALA A 403 -22.24 -7.70 4.64
N ARG A 404 -22.33 -8.54 5.67
CA ARG A 404 -23.10 -9.80 5.67
C ARG A 404 -24.58 -9.62 6.01
N VAL A 405 -25.15 -8.41 5.85
CA VAL A 405 -26.57 -8.15 6.16
C VAL A 405 -27.46 -9.20 5.48
N PRO A 406 -28.34 -9.88 6.23
CA PRO A 406 -29.20 -10.90 5.65
C PRO A 406 -30.19 -10.34 4.61
N LYS A 407 -30.69 -11.22 3.75
CA LYS A 407 -31.66 -10.86 2.69
C LYS A 407 -33.07 -10.58 3.22
N SER A 408 -33.33 -10.82 4.51
CA SER A 408 -34.64 -10.62 5.15
C SER A 408 -34.69 -9.30 5.92
N GLU A 409 -35.81 -8.58 5.85
CA GLU A 409 -36.01 -7.27 6.48
C GLU A 409 -35.88 -7.30 8.03
N PRO A 410 -36.47 -8.28 8.76
CA PRO A 410 -36.37 -8.31 10.23
C PRO A 410 -34.95 -8.55 10.74
N GLU A 411 -34.16 -9.36 10.02
CA GLU A 411 -32.77 -9.59 10.38
C GLU A 411 -31.90 -8.37 10.02
N ALA A 412 -32.15 -7.73 8.87
CA ALA A 412 -31.44 -6.51 8.49
C ALA A 412 -31.62 -5.37 9.51
N GLU A 413 -32.82 -5.19 10.07
CA GLU A 413 -33.10 -4.18 11.11
C GLU A 413 -32.25 -4.38 12.37
N LYS A 414 -32.08 -5.63 12.80
CA LYS A 414 -31.25 -5.97 13.98
C LYS A 414 -29.79 -5.64 13.74
N HIS A 415 -29.28 -5.90 12.53
CA HIS A 415 -27.92 -5.55 12.15
C HIS A 415 -27.76 -4.03 12.11
N ILE A 416 -28.60 -3.31 11.37
CA ILE A 416 -28.51 -1.85 11.21
C ILE A 416 -28.55 -1.12 12.56
N SER A 417 -29.54 -1.44 13.40
CA SER A 417 -29.67 -0.84 14.73
C SER A 417 -28.41 -1.02 15.60
N SER A 418 -27.70 -2.15 15.43
CA SER A 418 -26.46 -2.43 16.17
C SER A 418 -25.25 -1.62 15.68
N TYR A 419 -25.22 -1.19 14.41
CA TYR A 419 -24.06 -0.52 13.79
C TYR A 419 -24.27 0.99 13.51
N THR A 420 -25.47 1.54 13.74
CA THR A 420 -25.77 2.97 13.51
C THR A 420 -24.91 3.95 14.32
N GLY A 421 -24.45 3.57 15.51
CA GLY A 421 -23.59 4.41 16.35
C GLY A 421 -22.08 4.32 16.05
N GLU A 422 -21.68 3.49 15.08
CA GLU A 422 -20.29 3.16 14.77
C GLU A 422 -19.84 3.78 13.44
N SER A 423 -18.56 3.70 13.11
CA SER A 423 -18.00 4.26 11.87
C SER A 423 -18.44 3.53 10.59
N PHE A 424 -19.38 2.57 10.66
CA PHE A 424 -19.84 1.79 9.50
C PHE A 424 -21.27 2.12 9.05
N TRP A 425 -21.96 3.05 9.70
CA TRP A 425 -23.30 3.47 9.27
C TRP A 425 -23.40 3.92 7.80
N PRO A 426 -22.38 4.55 7.17
CA PRO A 426 -22.47 4.95 5.76
C PRO A 426 -22.66 3.76 4.81
N HIS A 427 -22.24 2.56 5.22
CA HIS A 427 -22.45 1.34 4.45
C HIS A 427 -23.92 1.15 4.05
N PHE A 428 -24.83 1.41 4.99
CA PHE A 428 -26.27 1.19 4.80
C PHE A 428 -26.94 2.19 3.84
N MET A 429 -26.26 3.28 3.46
CA MET A 429 -26.80 4.26 2.51
C MET A 429 -26.75 3.78 1.05
N GLN A 430 -25.92 2.77 0.74
CA GLN A 430 -25.65 2.36 -0.64
C GLN A 430 -26.79 1.58 -1.27
N ASP A 431 -27.33 0.60 -0.56
CA ASP A 431 -28.37 -0.29 -1.07
C ASP A 431 -29.75 0.21 -0.66
N THR A 432 -30.59 0.48 -1.65
CA THR A 432 -31.97 0.96 -1.46
C THR A 432 -32.81 -0.01 -0.63
N LYS A 433 -32.46 -1.30 -0.60
CA LYS A 433 -33.14 -2.33 0.21
C LYS A 433 -33.01 -2.09 1.71
N TYR A 434 -31.91 -1.50 2.15
CA TYR A 434 -31.69 -1.19 3.57
C TYR A 434 -32.14 0.22 3.95
N SER A 435 -32.50 1.05 2.96
CA SER A 435 -32.83 2.46 3.14
C SER A 435 -33.96 2.67 4.15
N ALA A 436 -35.05 1.89 4.08
CA ALA A 436 -36.17 2.03 5.01
C ALA A 436 -35.76 1.74 6.47
N ALA A 437 -35.04 0.63 6.70
CA ALA A 437 -34.54 0.25 8.01
C ALA A 437 -33.48 1.25 8.52
N PHE A 438 -32.55 1.69 7.67
CA PHE A 438 -31.57 2.72 7.98
C PHE A 438 -32.22 4.03 8.40
N ASN A 439 -33.19 4.53 7.63
CA ASN A 439 -33.92 5.76 7.94
C ASN A 439 -34.59 5.68 9.31
N ARG A 440 -35.17 4.54 9.70
CA ARG A 440 -35.79 4.39 11.03
C ARG A 440 -34.80 4.57 12.19
N TYR A 441 -33.54 4.19 12.00
CA TYR A 441 -32.51 4.24 13.04
C TYR A 441 -31.50 5.39 12.86
N PHE A 442 -31.68 6.26 11.86
CA PHE A 442 -30.75 7.36 11.57
C PHE A 442 -30.57 8.33 12.74
N GLY A 443 -31.60 8.50 13.59
CA GLY A 443 -31.50 9.30 14.81
C GLY A 443 -30.34 8.90 15.73
N ASN A 444 -29.91 7.62 15.70
CA ASN A 444 -28.79 7.09 16.49
C ASN A 444 -27.41 7.35 15.86
N VAL A 445 -27.36 7.82 14.61
CA VAL A 445 -26.11 8.10 13.90
C VAL A 445 -25.37 9.26 14.55
N ASN A 446 -24.08 9.03 14.79
CA ASN A 446 -23.16 10.04 15.27
C ASN A 446 -22.36 10.66 14.10
N ILE A 447 -22.89 11.76 13.55
CA ILE A 447 -22.25 12.50 12.45
C ILE A 447 -21.03 13.31 12.91
N SER A 448 -20.85 13.56 14.22
CA SER A 448 -19.73 14.37 14.71
C SER A 448 -18.38 13.73 14.40
N ASN A 449 -18.33 12.39 14.33
CA ASN A 449 -17.10 11.66 13.98
C ASN A 449 -16.54 12.00 12.60
N TYR A 450 -17.39 12.49 11.70
CA TYR A 450 -17.05 12.84 10.32
C TYR A 450 -16.83 14.36 10.14
N LEU A 451 -17.51 15.19 10.92
CA LEU A 451 -17.51 16.64 10.74
C LEU A 451 -16.62 17.40 11.74
N SER A 452 -16.45 16.91 12.97
CA SER A 452 -15.75 17.65 14.04
C SER A 452 -14.23 17.76 13.86
N LYS A 453 -13.65 16.98 12.96
CA LYS A 453 -12.19 16.83 12.82
C LYS A 453 -11.61 17.62 11.65
N THR A 454 -12.43 18.36 10.91
CA THR A 454 -12.02 18.99 9.65
C THR A 454 -12.54 20.42 9.51
N SER A 455 -11.69 21.27 8.94
CA SER A 455 -12.02 22.64 8.54
C SER A 455 -12.28 22.76 7.03
N ALA A 456 -12.32 21.65 6.29
CA ALA A 456 -12.51 21.67 4.84
C ALA A 456 -14.00 21.87 4.49
N GLU A 457 -14.39 23.11 4.16
CA GLU A 457 -15.79 23.46 3.89
C GLU A 457 -16.38 22.72 2.68
N SER A 458 -15.62 22.53 1.59
CA SER A 458 -16.07 21.76 0.41
C SER A 458 -16.45 20.32 0.76
N TYR A 459 -15.73 19.68 1.70
CA TYR A 459 -16.10 18.36 2.20
C TYR A 459 -17.40 18.40 3.00
N LYS A 460 -17.60 19.40 3.86
CA LYS A 460 -18.83 19.53 4.65
C LYS A 460 -20.06 19.72 3.75
N LYS A 461 -19.94 20.57 2.71
CA LYS A 461 -20.99 20.76 1.69
C LYS A 461 -21.31 19.46 0.95
N LEU A 462 -20.29 18.76 0.46
CA LEU A 462 -20.48 17.45 -0.21
C LEU A 462 -21.07 16.39 0.73
N PHE A 463 -20.57 16.29 1.96
CA PHE A 463 -21.09 15.37 2.97
C PHE A 463 -22.59 15.62 3.22
N PHE A 464 -22.98 16.89 3.36
CA PHE A 464 -24.39 17.27 3.47
C PHE A 464 -25.21 16.77 2.28
N CYS A 465 -24.80 17.11 1.06
CA CYS A 465 -25.51 16.73 -0.16
C CYS A 465 -25.62 15.20 -0.31
N ILE A 466 -24.55 14.46 -0.03
CA ILE A 466 -24.52 13.00 -0.12
C ILE A 466 -25.52 12.37 0.88
N VAL A 467 -25.47 12.79 2.14
CA VAL A 467 -26.33 12.23 3.19
C VAL A 467 -27.80 12.65 2.98
N MET A 468 -28.06 13.93 2.72
CA MET A 468 -29.40 14.43 2.35
C MET A 468 -29.97 13.68 1.17
N GLY A 469 -29.14 13.40 0.17
CA GLY A 469 -29.41 12.56 -0.99
C GLY A 469 -30.11 11.24 -0.67
N ARG A 470 -29.78 10.60 0.45
CA ARG A 470 -30.22 9.23 0.80
C ARG A 470 -31.24 9.17 1.92
N LEU A 471 -31.42 10.25 2.70
CA LEU A 471 -32.40 10.28 3.77
C LEU A 471 -33.84 10.41 3.25
N SER A 472 -34.76 9.74 3.94
CA SER A 472 -36.20 9.81 3.67
C SER A 472 -36.99 9.96 4.98
N GLY A 473 -38.15 10.63 4.87
CA GLY A 473 -39.02 10.94 6.00
C GLY A 473 -38.65 12.25 6.70
N GLU A 474 -39.65 13.11 6.89
CA GLU A 474 -39.49 14.47 7.45
C GLU A 474 -38.73 14.52 8.80
N PRO A 475 -39.03 13.67 9.80
CA PRO A 475 -38.34 13.77 11.09
C PRO A 475 -36.83 13.49 11.01
N ASN A 476 -36.41 12.59 10.11
CA ASN A 476 -34.99 12.24 9.97
C ASN A 476 -34.21 13.34 9.25
N ILE A 477 -34.82 13.96 8.25
CA ILE A 477 -34.27 15.11 7.54
C ILE A 477 -34.11 16.28 8.51
N GLU A 478 -35.13 16.58 9.31
CA GLU A 478 -35.06 17.61 10.35
C GLU A 478 -33.98 17.32 11.41
N ILE A 479 -33.89 16.07 11.90
CA ILE A 479 -32.85 15.64 12.84
C ILE A 479 -31.46 15.83 12.22
N PHE A 480 -31.26 15.43 10.97
CA PHE A 480 -29.98 15.59 10.28
C PHE A 480 -29.59 17.06 10.16
N MET A 481 -30.46 17.89 9.59
CA MET A 481 -30.24 19.32 9.41
C MET A 481 -29.94 20.02 10.74
N SER A 482 -30.72 19.72 11.78
CA SER A 482 -30.54 20.27 13.12
C SER A 482 -29.23 19.83 13.79
N LYS A 483 -28.75 18.61 13.51
CA LYS A 483 -27.42 18.16 13.96
C LYS A 483 -26.31 18.83 13.16
N PHE A 484 -26.49 18.96 11.84
CA PHE A 484 -25.48 19.44 10.88
C PHE A 484 -25.16 20.92 11.05
N ARG A 485 -26.15 21.77 11.36
CA ARG A 485 -25.99 23.23 11.52
C ARG A 485 -24.88 23.65 12.50
N ASN A 486 -24.48 22.77 13.42
CA ASN A 486 -23.41 23.05 14.40
C ASN A 486 -22.00 22.87 13.83
N PHE A 487 -21.87 22.44 12.57
CA PHE A 487 -20.59 22.09 11.94
C PHE A 487 -20.27 22.92 10.69
N ILE A 488 -21.13 23.85 10.30
CA ILE A 488 -21.00 24.65 9.08
C ILE A 488 -21.32 26.13 9.39
N GLU A 489 -20.72 27.04 8.63
CA GLU A 489 -21.00 28.47 8.75
C GLU A 489 -22.42 28.83 8.28
N LEU A 490 -22.96 29.93 8.81
CA LEU A 490 -24.37 30.29 8.60
C LEU A 490 -24.70 30.59 7.12
N ASP A 491 -23.79 31.26 6.41
CA ASP A 491 -23.98 31.61 4.99
C ASP A 491 -23.90 30.38 4.08
N ASP A 492 -22.95 29.49 4.33
CA ASP A 492 -22.85 28.21 3.61
C ASP A 492 -24.06 27.31 3.90
N TYR A 493 -24.57 27.32 5.14
CA TYR A 493 -25.80 26.60 5.47
C TYR A 493 -27.01 27.18 4.74
N ARG A 494 -27.13 28.51 4.63
CA ARG A 494 -28.17 29.17 3.84
C ARG A 494 -28.13 28.71 2.38
N GLU A 495 -26.95 28.68 1.78
CA GLU A 495 -26.73 28.22 0.40
C GLU A 495 -27.20 26.76 0.22
N LEU A 496 -26.84 25.87 1.15
CA LEU A 496 -27.27 24.47 1.11
C LEU A 496 -28.79 24.31 1.27
N ILE A 497 -29.43 25.10 2.12
CA ILE A 497 -30.90 25.09 2.26
C ILE A 497 -31.56 25.54 0.96
N GLU A 498 -31.03 26.57 0.31
CA GLU A 498 -31.55 27.03 -0.99
C GLU A 498 -31.38 25.96 -2.07
N LEU A 499 -30.18 25.39 -2.18
CA LEU A 499 -29.88 24.28 -3.09
C LEU A 499 -30.85 23.10 -2.87
N THR A 500 -31.08 22.74 -1.60
CA THR A 500 -32.03 21.68 -1.25
C THR A 500 -33.46 22.05 -1.62
N ARG A 501 -33.87 23.31 -1.40
CA ARG A 501 -35.20 23.80 -1.74
C ARG A 501 -35.46 23.74 -3.25
N THR A 502 -34.45 24.06 -4.06
CA THR A 502 -34.55 24.01 -5.52
C THR A 502 -34.62 22.58 -6.06
N TYR A 503 -33.75 21.69 -5.58
CA TYR A 503 -33.56 20.37 -6.22
C TYR A 503 -34.15 19.17 -5.44
N ARG A 504 -34.56 19.37 -4.17
CA ARG A 504 -35.16 18.35 -3.30
C ARG A 504 -36.05 18.97 -2.18
N PRO A 505 -37.16 19.65 -2.55
CA PRO A 505 -38.03 20.30 -1.58
C PRO A 505 -38.62 19.31 -0.55
N ASN A 506 -38.74 19.74 0.71
CA ASN A 506 -39.36 18.98 1.81
C ASN A 506 -39.92 19.95 2.89
N LEU A 507 -40.82 19.45 3.74
CA LEU A 507 -41.56 20.27 4.70
C LEU A 507 -40.74 20.69 5.93
N ALA A 508 -39.57 20.09 6.17
CA ALA A 508 -38.64 20.52 7.20
C ALA A 508 -37.78 21.74 6.80
N LEU A 509 -37.68 22.08 5.50
CA LEU A 509 -36.87 23.21 5.01
C LEU A 509 -37.33 24.58 5.53
N PRO A 510 -38.63 24.93 5.56
CA PRO A 510 -39.07 26.25 6.02
C PRO A 510 -38.68 26.52 7.48
N VAL A 511 -38.66 25.49 8.33
CA VAL A 511 -38.20 25.60 9.72
C VAL A 511 -36.72 25.96 9.80
N GLN A 512 -35.89 25.34 8.96
CA GLN A 512 -34.45 25.65 8.90
C GLN A 512 -34.20 27.03 8.27
N ALA A 513 -34.93 27.39 7.21
CA ALA A 513 -34.83 28.71 6.58
C ALA A 513 -35.23 29.85 7.53
N ALA A 514 -36.32 29.69 8.28
CA ALA A 514 -36.73 30.63 9.31
C ALA A 514 -35.68 30.77 10.42
N TRP A 515 -35.05 29.66 10.84
CA TRP A 515 -33.95 29.71 11.80
C TRP A 515 -32.75 30.51 11.28
N VAL A 516 -32.35 30.33 10.01
CA VAL A 516 -31.26 31.10 9.38
C VAL A 516 -31.57 32.59 9.37
N GLU A 517 -32.79 32.97 8.97
CA GLU A 517 -33.20 34.38 8.91
C GLU A 517 -33.29 35.03 10.31
N SER A 518 -33.79 34.30 11.32
CA SER A 518 -33.78 34.79 12.70
C SER A 518 -32.35 34.99 13.23
N LYS A 519 -31.42 34.08 12.92
CA LYS A 519 -29.99 34.26 13.27
C LYS A 519 -29.33 35.43 12.55
N SER A 520 -29.91 35.87 11.43
CA SER A 520 -29.48 37.05 10.68
C SER A 520 -30.21 38.34 11.11
N PHE A 521 -30.89 38.33 12.27
CA PHE A 521 -31.67 39.45 12.82
C PHE A 521 -32.84 39.91 11.93
N LYS A 522 -33.41 39.01 11.13
CA LYS A 522 -34.58 39.26 10.25
C LYS A 522 -35.81 38.51 10.76
N ASP A 523 -36.24 38.84 11.98
CA ASP A 523 -37.31 38.09 12.65
C ASP A 523 -38.66 38.17 11.91
N GLU A 524 -39.02 39.30 11.29
CA GLU A 524 -40.25 39.43 10.49
C GLU A 524 -40.28 38.46 9.29
N SER A 525 -39.14 38.32 8.60
CA SER A 525 -39.02 37.40 7.46
C SER A 525 -39.10 35.94 7.92
N SER A 526 -38.54 35.62 9.09
CA SER A 526 -38.63 34.27 9.67
C SER A 526 -40.07 33.87 9.99
N VAL A 527 -40.88 34.80 10.52
CA VAL A 527 -42.30 34.58 10.82
C VAL A 527 -43.08 34.37 9.53
N GLN A 528 -42.86 35.19 8.50
CA GLN A 528 -43.51 35.05 7.20
C GLN A 528 -43.25 33.68 6.55
N ILE A 529 -42.00 33.19 6.60
CA ILE A 529 -41.63 31.87 6.08
C ILE A 529 -42.41 30.76 6.79
N LEU A 530 -42.54 30.84 8.12
CA LEU A 530 -43.26 29.83 8.92
C LEU A 530 -44.78 29.93 8.72
N GLU A 531 -45.35 31.13 8.64
CA GLU A 531 -46.77 31.35 8.36
C GLU A 531 -47.17 30.79 6.99
N GLN A 532 -46.35 31.05 5.98
CA GLN A 532 -46.57 30.54 4.64
C GLN A 532 -46.47 29.01 4.60
N ALA A 533 -45.43 28.43 5.21
CA ALA A 533 -45.28 26.97 5.30
C ALA A 533 -46.41 26.29 6.08
N THR A 534 -46.90 26.93 7.14
CA THR A 534 -48.04 26.45 7.93
C THR A 534 -49.32 26.46 7.10
N THR A 535 -49.53 27.52 6.33
CA THR A 535 -50.67 27.64 5.39
C THR A 535 -50.63 26.54 4.34
N ASP A 536 -49.47 26.33 3.71
CA ASP A 536 -49.26 25.28 2.71
C ASP A 536 -49.50 23.88 3.31
N PHE A 537 -49.05 23.63 4.54
CA PHE A 537 -49.26 22.37 5.25
C PHE A 537 -50.74 22.08 5.53
N TYR A 538 -51.50 23.06 6.03
CA TYR A 538 -52.93 22.90 6.31
C TYR A 538 -53.74 22.69 5.03
N ILE A 539 -53.39 23.40 3.93
CA ILE A 539 -54.00 23.20 2.61
C ILE A 539 -53.78 21.76 2.14
N LEU A 540 -52.57 21.23 2.29
CA LEU A 540 -52.25 19.84 1.92
C LEU A 540 -52.98 18.80 2.79
N GLN A 541 -53.11 19.06 4.09
CA GLN A 541 -53.80 18.14 5.01
C GLN A 541 -55.32 18.11 4.77
N ASP A 542 -55.92 19.29 4.56
CA ASP A 542 -57.35 19.43 4.20
C ASP A 542 -57.66 18.78 2.84
N LEU A 543 -56.77 18.95 1.85
CA LEU A 543 -56.85 18.23 0.57
C LEU A 543 -56.80 16.71 0.75
N LYS A 544 -55.89 16.21 1.60
CA LYS A 544 -55.72 14.77 1.84
C LYS A 544 -56.93 14.14 2.54
N GLU A 545 -57.47 14.80 3.55
CA GLU A 545 -58.70 14.35 4.23
C GLU A 545 -59.93 14.36 3.31
N LYS A 546 -60.02 15.34 2.40
CA LYS A 546 -61.10 15.41 1.40
C LYS A 546 -60.99 14.32 0.34
N ILE A 547 -59.79 13.91 -0.03
CA ILE A 547 -59.53 12.78 -0.95
C ILE A 547 -59.89 11.45 -0.28
N GLU A 548 -59.49 11.22 0.97
CA GLU A 548 -59.77 9.96 1.70
C GLU A 548 -61.26 9.75 2.04
N LYS A 549 -62.07 10.82 2.06
CA LYS A 549 -63.51 10.78 2.36
C LYS A 549 -64.41 10.78 1.11
N SER A 550 -63.84 10.78 -0.10
CA SER A 550 -64.59 10.81 -1.36
C SER A 550 -64.59 9.44 -2.05
N ASP A 551 -65.73 8.74 -2.06
CA ASP A 551 -65.92 7.45 -2.75
C ASP A 551 -65.97 7.57 -4.30
N GLU A 552 -65.93 8.78 -4.86
CA GLU A 552 -66.28 9.02 -6.27
C GLU A 552 -65.24 9.75 -7.14
N ILE A 553 -64.02 10.00 -6.65
CA ILE A 553 -63.01 10.69 -7.47
C ILE A 553 -61.76 9.82 -7.63
N GLN A 554 -61.79 8.92 -8.60
CA GLN A 554 -60.60 8.41 -9.29
C GLN A 554 -60.01 9.51 -10.20
N ASN A 555 -59.61 10.66 -9.65
CA ASN A 555 -58.78 11.60 -10.43
C ASN A 555 -57.32 11.14 -10.35
N GLU A 556 -56.90 10.39 -11.37
CA GLU A 556 -55.52 9.99 -11.60
C GLU A 556 -54.56 11.21 -11.53
N THR A 557 -55.05 12.41 -11.86
CA THR A 557 -54.32 13.69 -11.79
C THR A 557 -54.12 14.21 -10.36
N LEU A 558 -55.09 14.04 -9.46
CA LEU A 558 -55.01 14.49 -8.06
C LEU A 558 -54.25 13.48 -7.19
N GLU A 559 -54.42 12.18 -7.45
CA GLU A 559 -53.50 11.16 -6.92
C GLU A 559 -52.07 11.36 -7.44
N LYS A 560 -51.88 11.78 -8.70
CA LYS A 560 -50.57 12.19 -9.24
C LYS A 560 -50.03 13.46 -8.58
N LEU A 561 -50.85 14.46 -8.26
CA LEU A 561 -50.40 15.70 -7.60
C LEU A 561 -50.04 15.46 -6.13
N ALA A 562 -50.88 14.71 -5.40
CA ALA A 562 -50.59 14.25 -4.05
C ALA A 562 -49.41 13.27 -4.02
N LYS A 563 -49.25 12.41 -5.05
CA LYS A 563 -48.01 11.65 -5.27
C LYS A 563 -46.84 12.54 -5.64
N GLN A 564 -46.96 13.59 -6.43
CA GLN A 564 -45.84 14.48 -6.76
C GLN A 564 -45.36 15.27 -5.53
N ILE A 565 -46.28 15.61 -4.62
CA ILE A 565 -45.95 16.32 -3.38
C ILE A 565 -45.47 15.34 -2.29
N SER A 566 -45.93 14.08 -2.28
CA SER A 566 -45.48 13.04 -1.33
C SER A 566 -44.33 12.16 -1.83
N GLN A 567 -44.12 12.07 -3.13
CA GLN A 567 -42.92 11.57 -3.78
C GLN A 567 -41.98 12.76 -3.81
N ASN A 568 -41.13 12.85 -2.79
CA ASN A 568 -39.82 13.51 -2.81
C ASN A 568 -39.26 13.51 -4.24
N SER A 569 -39.62 14.48 -5.10
CA SER A 569 -39.43 14.33 -6.55
C SER A 569 -37.99 14.68 -6.87
N VAL A 570 -37.17 13.67 -6.65
CA VAL A 570 -35.83 13.50 -7.20
C VAL A 570 -35.91 13.84 -8.69
N VAL A 571 -34.97 14.66 -9.17
CA VAL A 571 -34.65 14.78 -10.60
C VAL A 571 -34.79 13.39 -11.25
N PRO A 572 -35.67 13.20 -12.26
CA PRO A 572 -35.92 11.88 -12.84
C PRO A 572 -34.61 11.21 -13.23
N SER A 573 -34.52 9.88 -13.11
CA SER A 573 -33.29 9.12 -13.40
C SER A 573 -32.76 9.39 -14.82
N GLU A 574 -33.67 9.69 -15.73
CA GLU A 574 -33.42 10.08 -17.12
C GLU A 574 -32.69 11.43 -17.19
N VAL A 575 -33.07 12.40 -16.35
CA VAL A 575 -32.41 13.71 -16.24
C VAL A 575 -31.05 13.59 -15.55
N ALA A 576 -30.92 12.68 -14.57
CA ALA A 576 -29.63 12.41 -13.93
C ALA A 576 -28.56 11.97 -14.94
N THR A 577 -28.93 11.16 -15.95
CA THR A 577 -28.01 10.72 -17.02
C THR A 577 -27.43 11.92 -17.79
N TYR A 578 -28.21 12.97 -18.04
CA TYR A 578 -27.71 14.20 -18.67
C TYR A 578 -26.80 15.00 -17.74
N TYR A 579 -27.07 15.04 -16.44
CA TYR A 579 -26.16 15.65 -15.47
C TYR A 579 -24.82 14.90 -15.38
N TYR A 580 -24.81 13.57 -15.44
CA TYR A 580 -23.57 12.79 -15.54
C TYR A 580 -22.79 13.09 -16.83
N ALA A 581 -23.49 13.20 -17.96
CA ALA A 581 -22.87 13.54 -19.24
C ALA A 581 -22.26 14.95 -19.21
N LEU A 582 -23.00 15.94 -18.68
CA LEU A 582 -22.52 17.30 -18.50
C LEU A 582 -21.34 17.37 -17.52
N TYR A 583 -21.44 16.67 -16.38
CA TYR A 583 -20.33 16.55 -15.43
C TYR A 583 -19.06 16.03 -16.10
N SER A 584 -19.19 14.95 -16.88
CA SER A 584 -18.07 14.37 -17.64
C SER A 584 -17.50 15.35 -18.66
N GLU A 585 -18.33 16.19 -19.28
CA GLU A 585 -17.89 17.23 -20.21
C GLU A 585 -17.14 18.37 -19.52
N LEU A 586 -17.63 18.82 -18.36
CA LEU A 586 -17.00 19.88 -17.57
C LEU A 586 -15.62 19.43 -17.08
N ILE A 587 -15.50 18.19 -16.59
CA ILE A 587 -14.21 17.58 -16.23
C ILE A 587 -13.30 17.54 -17.46
N ARG A 588 -13.79 17.05 -18.60
CA ARG A 588 -13.00 16.98 -19.84
C ARG A 588 -12.58 18.36 -20.35
N SER A 589 -13.33 19.40 -20.04
CA SER A 589 -13.07 20.79 -20.40
C SER A 589 -12.29 21.55 -19.31
N ALA A 590 -11.88 20.89 -18.23
CA ALA A 590 -11.20 21.48 -17.06
C ALA A 590 -11.98 22.61 -16.35
N GLN A 591 -13.31 22.59 -16.43
CA GLN A 591 -14.20 23.49 -15.69
C GLN A 591 -14.56 22.87 -14.34
N LEU A 592 -13.59 22.83 -13.42
CA LEU A 592 -13.67 22.03 -12.20
C LEU A 592 -14.62 22.60 -11.14
N ASP A 593 -14.81 23.93 -11.11
CA ASP A 593 -15.75 24.60 -10.19
C ASP A 593 -17.20 24.26 -10.56
N ASP A 594 -17.56 24.44 -11.84
CA ASP A 594 -18.87 24.07 -12.38
C ASP A 594 -19.14 22.57 -12.20
N ALA A 595 -18.12 21.73 -12.36
CA ALA A 595 -18.22 20.29 -12.14
C ALA A 595 -18.52 19.96 -10.66
N LEU A 596 -17.93 20.69 -9.71
CA LEU A 596 -18.21 20.49 -8.29
C LEU A 596 -19.65 20.93 -7.93
N GLU A 597 -20.11 22.06 -8.47
CA GLU A 597 -21.50 22.52 -8.26
C GLU A 597 -22.50 21.47 -8.79
N LEU A 598 -22.27 20.99 -10.01
CA LEU A 598 -23.11 19.94 -10.60
C LEU A 598 -23.04 18.63 -9.79
N ALA A 599 -21.89 18.30 -9.24
CA ALA A 599 -21.75 17.15 -8.36
C ALA A 599 -22.57 17.27 -7.06
N MET A 600 -22.66 18.47 -6.46
CA MET A 600 -23.53 18.72 -5.32
C MET A 600 -25.00 18.49 -5.68
N ILE A 601 -25.43 18.91 -6.86
CA ILE A 601 -26.79 18.67 -7.38
C ILE A 601 -27.05 17.17 -7.56
N ILE A 602 -26.12 16.44 -8.20
CA ILE A 602 -26.23 14.98 -8.36
C ILE A 602 -26.32 14.28 -6.99
N CYS A 603 -25.52 14.73 -6.01
CA CYS A 603 -25.54 14.18 -4.65
C CYS A 603 -26.88 14.43 -3.94
N ILE A 604 -27.37 15.67 -3.94
CA ILE A 604 -28.56 16.04 -3.17
C ILE A 604 -29.85 15.47 -3.74
N THR A 605 -29.89 15.21 -5.04
CA THR A 605 -31.01 14.49 -5.67
C THR A 605 -31.01 13.00 -5.33
N GLY A 606 -29.92 12.45 -4.78
CA GLY A 606 -29.83 11.05 -4.40
C GLY A 606 -29.50 10.09 -5.54
N ASN A 607 -29.28 10.60 -6.76
CA ASN A 607 -28.98 9.82 -7.97
C ASN A 607 -27.48 9.50 -8.11
N TRP A 608 -26.83 9.08 -7.03
CA TRP A 608 -25.39 8.80 -7.00
C TRP A 608 -25.11 7.38 -6.51
N ASP A 609 -23.95 6.83 -6.86
CA ASP A 609 -23.44 5.58 -6.30
C ASP A 609 -22.02 5.76 -5.71
N THR A 610 -21.44 4.69 -5.17
CA THR A 610 -20.09 4.77 -4.58
C THR A 610 -19.00 5.09 -5.59
N ARG A 611 -19.19 4.75 -6.88
CA ARG A 611 -18.24 5.12 -7.92
C ARG A 611 -18.26 6.62 -8.15
N PHE A 612 -19.44 7.24 -8.13
CA PHE A 612 -19.55 8.69 -8.23
C PHE A 612 -18.85 9.40 -7.07
N VAL A 613 -19.08 8.96 -5.81
CA VAL A 613 -18.37 9.56 -4.66
C VAL A 613 -16.86 9.42 -4.79
N LEU A 614 -16.37 8.32 -5.38
CA LEU A 614 -14.94 8.14 -5.68
C LEU A 614 -14.44 9.12 -6.75
N GLU A 615 -15.23 9.40 -7.79
CA GLU A 615 -14.92 10.44 -8.78
C GLU A 615 -14.81 11.83 -8.14
N LEU A 616 -15.63 12.13 -7.14
CA LEU A 616 -15.53 13.39 -6.38
C LEU A 616 -14.24 13.50 -5.58
N VAL A 617 -13.74 12.38 -5.03
CA VAL A 617 -12.43 12.36 -4.37
C VAL A 617 -11.31 12.71 -5.38
N SER A 618 -11.39 12.17 -6.60
CA SER A 618 -10.46 12.52 -7.67
C SER A 618 -10.58 14.00 -8.06
N LEU A 619 -11.79 14.51 -8.28
CA LEU A 619 -12.05 15.92 -8.61
C LEU A 619 -11.45 16.87 -7.57
N LEU A 620 -11.67 16.61 -6.27
CA LEU A 620 -11.09 17.42 -5.20
C LEU A 620 -9.55 17.35 -5.20
N SER A 621 -8.98 16.19 -5.55
CA SER A 621 -7.52 16.05 -5.69
C SER A 621 -6.99 16.85 -6.88
N ASP A 622 -7.70 16.85 -8.01
CA ASP A 622 -7.35 17.60 -9.23
C ASP A 622 -7.43 19.11 -9.03
N ARG A 623 -8.29 19.57 -8.10
CA ARG A 623 -8.39 20.95 -7.60
C ARG A 623 -7.42 21.29 -6.46
N VAL A 624 -6.56 20.35 -6.05
CA VAL A 624 -5.59 20.54 -4.95
C VAL A 624 -6.25 20.75 -3.57
N GLU A 625 -7.54 20.40 -3.41
CA GLU A 625 -8.29 20.46 -2.14
C GLU A 625 -8.05 19.21 -1.27
N ASN A 626 -6.78 18.98 -0.92
CA ASN A 626 -6.33 17.72 -0.30
C ASN A 626 -7.05 17.38 1.00
N GLY A 627 -7.29 18.37 1.87
CA GLY A 627 -8.03 18.14 3.12
C GLY A 627 -9.46 17.63 2.87
N ALA A 628 -10.16 18.20 1.89
CA ALA A 628 -11.50 17.76 1.52
C ALA A 628 -11.49 16.37 0.88
N ALA A 629 -10.56 16.13 -0.05
CA ALA A 629 -10.40 14.84 -0.72
C ALA A 629 -10.15 13.71 0.30
N GLN A 630 -9.32 13.96 1.31
CA GLN A 630 -8.97 13.00 2.36
C GLN A 630 -10.15 12.66 3.29
N GLU A 631 -10.95 13.65 3.68
CA GLU A 631 -12.13 13.41 4.54
C GLU A 631 -13.27 12.76 3.76
N LEU A 632 -13.51 13.19 2.52
CA LEU A 632 -14.49 12.55 1.63
C LEU A 632 -14.10 11.10 1.37
N ALA A 633 -12.80 10.89 1.22
CA ALA A 633 -12.26 9.56 1.17
C ALA A 633 -12.64 8.75 2.42
N LYS A 634 -12.18 9.14 3.62
CA LYS A 634 -12.47 8.38 4.86
C LYS A 634 -13.97 8.05 5.00
N PHE A 635 -14.83 8.98 4.63
CA PHE A 635 -16.28 8.78 4.57
C PHE A 635 -16.71 7.70 3.55
N HIS A 636 -16.17 7.74 2.33
CA HIS A 636 -16.39 6.70 1.33
C HIS A 636 -15.84 5.32 1.75
N GLN A 637 -14.78 5.23 2.56
CA GLN A 637 -14.31 3.94 3.12
C GLN A 637 -15.38 3.26 3.95
N ALA A 638 -16.04 4.06 4.79
CA ALA A 638 -17.11 3.62 5.66
C ALA A 638 -18.35 3.20 4.85
N MET A 639 -18.50 3.71 3.63
CA MET A 639 -19.46 3.19 2.66
C MET A 639 -18.93 1.86 2.07
N CYS A 640 -17.90 1.90 1.24
CA CYS A 640 -17.44 0.76 0.47
C CYS A 640 -15.93 0.52 0.62
N LEU A 641 -15.56 -0.55 1.31
CA LEU A 641 -14.16 -0.87 1.59
C LEU A 641 -13.33 -1.21 0.34
N THR A 642 -13.92 -1.95 -0.62
CA THR A 642 -13.17 -2.50 -1.77
C THR A 642 -12.85 -1.47 -2.84
N ASN A 643 -13.76 -0.53 -3.09
CA ASN A 643 -13.53 0.57 -4.06
C ASN A 643 -12.60 1.63 -3.48
N HIS A 644 -12.68 1.83 -2.17
CA HIS A 644 -12.09 2.96 -1.49
C HIS A 644 -10.57 2.88 -1.30
N ASN A 645 -10.04 1.72 -0.94
CA ASN A 645 -8.60 1.60 -0.69
C ASN A 645 -7.76 1.89 -1.95
N ARG A 646 -8.36 1.89 -3.14
CA ARG A 646 -7.64 2.14 -4.38
C ARG A 646 -7.25 3.61 -4.63
N ASN A 647 -8.10 4.61 -4.44
CA ASN A 647 -7.67 5.97 -4.81
C ASN A 647 -7.45 6.88 -3.61
N SER A 648 -8.10 6.62 -2.49
CA SER A 648 -8.09 7.53 -1.35
C SER A 648 -6.86 7.48 -0.45
N THR A 649 -6.42 6.29 -0.07
CA THR A 649 -5.20 6.08 0.71
C THR A 649 -4.03 6.47 -0.16
N HIS A 650 -4.12 6.20 -1.47
CA HIS A 650 -3.19 6.71 -2.45
C HIS A 650 -3.16 8.24 -2.49
N SER A 651 -4.30 8.94 -2.65
CA SER A 651 -4.37 10.41 -2.63
C SER A 651 -3.88 11.00 -1.30
N TYR A 652 -4.25 10.41 -0.17
CA TYR A 652 -3.72 10.80 1.14
C TYR A 652 -2.20 10.71 1.16
N ILE A 653 -1.65 9.58 0.71
CA ILE A 653 -0.22 9.27 0.72
C ILE A 653 0.57 10.08 -0.30
N THR A 654 0.03 10.32 -1.50
CA THR A 654 0.65 11.19 -2.51
C THR A 654 0.67 12.65 -2.09
N ASN A 655 -0.33 13.06 -1.30
CA ASN A 655 -0.52 14.45 -0.92
C ASN A 655 -0.05 14.73 0.52
N CYS A 656 0.58 13.74 1.19
CA CYS A 656 1.29 13.92 2.44
C CYS A 656 2.60 14.68 2.17
N VAL A 657 2.61 15.98 2.47
CA VAL A 657 3.78 16.85 2.31
C VAL A 657 4.76 16.70 3.50
N SER A 658 4.29 16.21 4.65
CA SER A 658 5.09 15.96 5.86
C SER A 658 4.30 15.15 6.88
N ILE A 659 4.97 14.38 7.72
CA ILE A 659 4.40 13.77 8.94
C ILE A 659 4.85 14.64 10.11
N LYS A 660 3.90 15.31 10.78
CA LYS A 660 4.19 16.33 11.79
C LYS A 660 4.48 15.72 13.15
N ASP A 661 3.83 14.61 13.47
CA ASP A 661 3.91 13.97 14.78
C ASP A 661 3.70 12.44 14.71
N ARG A 662 3.84 11.81 15.88
CA ARG A 662 3.70 10.37 16.04
C ARG A 662 2.27 9.87 15.80
N ASP A 663 1.25 10.66 16.12
CA ASP A 663 -0.14 10.22 15.98
C ASP A 663 -0.55 10.19 14.50
N GLU A 664 -0.07 11.15 13.71
CA GLU A 664 -0.14 11.10 12.24
C GLU A 664 0.56 9.85 11.69
N LEU A 665 1.79 9.55 12.15
CA LEU A 665 2.52 8.34 11.74
C LEU A 665 1.76 7.06 12.06
N VAL A 666 1.22 6.92 13.27
CA VAL A 666 0.47 5.73 13.68
C VAL A 666 -0.77 5.54 12.80
N ASN A 667 -1.50 6.62 12.50
CA ASN A 667 -2.67 6.55 11.62
C ASN A 667 -2.29 6.21 10.17
N LEU A 668 -1.18 6.76 9.67
CA LEU A 668 -0.65 6.40 8.37
C LEU A 668 -0.30 4.91 8.29
N LEU A 669 0.42 4.37 9.26
CA LEU A 669 0.82 2.95 9.26
C LEU A 669 -0.39 2.00 9.39
N ARG A 670 -1.45 2.39 10.12
CA ARG A 670 -2.73 1.65 10.13
C ARG A 670 -3.35 1.59 8.73
N ASN A 671 -3.42 2.73 8.04
CA ASN A 671 -3.98 2.80 6.70
C ASN A 671 -3.13 2.03 5.68
N VAL A 672 -1.80 2.11 5.78
CA VAL A 672 -0.87 1.32 4.95
C VAL A 672 -1.11 -0.17 5.16
N SER A 673 -1.17 -0.64 6.41
CA SER A 673 -1.43 -2.06 6.70
C SER A 673 -2.77 -2.54 6.13
N LEU A 674 -3.82 -1.72 6.25
CA LEU A 674 -5.13 -2.01 5.67
C LEU A 674 -5.12 -1.99 4.12
N ASP A 675 -4.37 -1.07 3.50
CA ASP A 675 -4.24 -1.02 2.04
C ASP A 675 -3.48 -2.22 1.49
N ILE A 676 -2.37 -2.64 2.12
CA ILE A 676 -1.64 -3.83 1.73
C ILE A 676 -2.51 -5.10 1.84
N ALA A 677 -3.33 -5.19 2.88
CA ALA A 677 -4.23 -6.33 3.07
C ALA A 677 -5.32 -6.42 1.98
N LEU A 678 -5.76 -5.28 1.42
CA LEU A 678 -6.83 -5.20 0.43
C LEU A 678 -6.34 -5.11 -1.02
N ASN A 679 -5.22 -4.43 -1.25
CA ASN A 679 -4.59 -4.16 -2.55
C ASN A 679 -3.07 -4.37 -2.49
N PRO A 680 -2.62 -5.61 -2.26
CA PRO A 680 -1.20 -5.91 -2.08
C PRO A 680 -0.32 -5.43 -3.24
N GLU A 681 -0.83 -5.37 -4.48
CA GLU A 681 -0.11 -4.91 -5.69
C GLU A 681 0.43 -3.47 -5.62
N ARG A 682 0.14 -2.75 -4.53
CA ARG A 682 0.54 -1.37 -4.31
C ARG A 682 1.73 -1.22 -3.38
N ALA A 683 2.18 -2.30 -2.77
CA ALA A 683 3.27 -2.29 -1.81
C ALA A 683 4.46 -1.46 -2.27
N ASN A 684 4.95 -1.70 -3.48
CA ASN A 684 6.09 -0.98 -4.03
C ASN A 684 5.80 0.51 -4.28
N LYS A 685 4.57 0.83 -4.73
CA LYS A 685 4.15 2.23 -4.90
C LYS A 685 4.18 2.94 -3.55
N LEU A 686 3.61 2.34 -2.51
CA LEU A 686 3.56 2.91 -1.16
C LEU A 686 4.95 3.11 -0.57
N ILE A 687 5.86 2.13 -0.75
CA ILE A 687 7.27 2.27 -0.39
C ILE A 687 7.85 3.51 -1.07
N HIS A 688 7.72 3.62 -2.39
CA HIS A 688 8.25 4.75 -3.14
C HIS A 688 7.65 6.10 -2.71
N CYS A 689 6.33 6.17 -2.46
CA CYS A 689 5.65 7.40 -2.04
C CYS A 689 6.10 7.87 -0.64
N LEU A 690 6.22 6.94 0.30
CA LEU A 690 6.28 7.25 1.72
C LEU A 690 7.66 7.14 2.33
N LYS A 691 8.57 6.38 1.69
CA LYS A 691 9.88 6.07 2.25
C LYS A 691 10.58 7.32 2.77
N ARG A 692 10.65 8.38 1.96
CA ARG A 692 11.29 9.64 2.37
C ARG A 692 10.69 10.31 3.63
N PHE A 693 9.38 10.19 3.85
CA PHE A 693 8.70 10.81 5.00
C PHE A 693 8.69 9.95 6.24
N VAL A 694 8.57 8.64 6.03
CA VAL A 694 8.40 7.68 7.10
C VAL A 694 9.75 7.19 7.61
N GLU A 695 10.73 6.98 6.74
CA GLU A 695 12.06 6.43 7.09
C GLU A 695 12.79 7.22 8.19
N PRO A 696 12.76 8.57 8.25
CA PRO A 696 13.34 9.31 9.37
C PRO A 696 12.72 9.01 10.74
N LEU A 697 11.43 8.63 10.77
CA LEU A 697 10.67 8.33 11.98
C LEU A 697 10.54 6.83 12.26
N PHE A 698 10.57 6.01 11.22
CA PHE A 698 10.41 4.56 11.25
C PHE A 698 11.30 3.94 10.15
N PRO A 699 12.61 3.79 10.43
CA PRO A 699 13.60 3.30 9.46
C PRO A 699 13.25 1.92 8.88
N GLU A 700 12.51 1.11 9.63
CA GLU A 700 12.12 -0.24 9.23
C GLU A 700 10.85 -0.29 8.35
N PHE A 701 10.38 0.85 7.84
CA PHE A 701 9.13 0.97 7.08
C PHE A 701 9.02 0.02 5.87
N GLU A 702 10.11 -0.13 5.13
CA GLU A 702 10.16 -1.01 3.95
C GLU A 702 9.98 -2.48 4.37
N GLU A 703 10.74 -2.93 5.37
CA GLU A 703 10.61 -4.29 5.91
C GLU A 703 9.28 -4.51 6.61
N PHE A 704 8.68 -3.47 7.20
CA PHE A 704 7.32 -3.51 7.73
C PHE A 704 6.31 -3.87 6.63
N ILE A 705 6.34 -3.20 5.48
CA ILE A 705 5.44 -3.52 4.35
C ILE A 705 5.67 -4.94 3.85
N TYR A 706 6.92 -5.37 3.74
CA TYR A 706 7.26 -6.75 3.36
C TYR A 706 6.73 -7.77 4.35
N SER A 707 6.83 -7.46 5.65
CA SER A 707 6.32 -8.30 6.72
C SER A 707 4.80 -8.45 6.61
N ILE A 708 4.05 -7.36 6.36
CA ILE A 708 2.59 -7.41 6.15
C ILE A 708 2.21 -8.29 4.95
N LEU A 709 2.93 -8.20 3.83
CA LEU A 709 2.68 -9.06 2.66
C LEU A 709 2.80 -10.55 2.99
N ARG A 710 3.79 -10.90 3.82
CA ARG A 710 4.13 -12.27 4.26
C ARG A 710 3.24 -12.81 5.39
N MET A 711 2.41 -11.97 6.04
CA MET A 711 1.60 -12.37 7.20
C MET A 711 0.55 -13.46 6.89
N ASP A 712 0.14 -13.60 5.63
CA ASP A 712 -0.82 -14.61 5.20
C ASP A 712 -0.41 -15.31 3.90
N ARG A 713 -0.88 -16.55 3.71
CA ARG A 713 -0.68 -17.37 2.50
C ARG A 713 -1.85 -17.30 1.50
N LYS A 714 -2.71 -16.27 1.56
CA LYS A 714 -3.74 -16.07 0.52
C LYS A 714 -3.05 -15.87 -0.82
N ILE A 715 -3.65 -16.42 -1.86
CA ILE A 715 -3.13 -16.31 -3.23
C ILE A 715 -4.07 -15.39 -4.00
N SER A 716 -3.52 -14.34 -4.61
CA SER A 716 -4.26 -13.43 -5.48
C SER A 716 -3.32 -12.87 -6.55
N ASN A 717 -3.89 -12.42 -7.66
CA ASN A 717 -3.10 -11.76 -8.71
C ASN A 717 -2.34 -10.55 -8.16
N GLY A 718 -3.01 -9.80 -7.26
CA GLY A 718 -2.41 -8.66 -6.59
C GLY A 718 -1.18 -9.01 -5.76
N LYS A 719 -1.22 -10.12 -4.99
CA LYS A 719 -0.04 -10.59 -4.24
C LYS A 719 1.09 -11.05 -5.15
N ALA A 720 0.79 -11.71 -6.27
CA ALA A 720 1.81 -12.10 -7.24
C ALA A 720 2.54 -10.86 -7.81
N ILE A 721 1.80 -9.81 -8.17
CA ILE A 721 2.35 -8.52 -8.59
C ILE A 721 3.17 -7.89 -7.47
N ALA A 722 2.64 -7.86 -6.24
CA ALA A 722 3.32 -7.29 -5.08
C ALA A 722 4.69 -7.94 -4.83
N TYR A 723 4.71 -9.28 -4.72
CA TYR A 723 5.93 -10.05 -4.52
C TYR A 723 6.94 -9.80 -5.65
N CYS A 724 6.48 -9.73 -6.89
CA CYS A 724 7.32 -9.42 -8.04
C CYS A 724 7.96 -8.04 -7.93
N GLN A 725 7.17 -7.02 -7.55
CA GLN A 725 7.65 -5.63 -7.45
C GLN A 725 8.63 -5.43 -6.28
N VAL A 726 8.48 -6.20 -5.19
CA VAL A 726 9.39 -6.14 -4.03
C VAL A 726 10.57 -7.11 -4.14
N GLY A 727 10.75 -7.77 -5.30
CA GLY A 727 11.89 -8.65 -5.57
C GLY A 727 11.78 -10.07 -5.01
N ASP A 728 10.65 -10.47 -4.41
CA ASP A 728 10.40 -11.85 -3.97
C ASP A 728 9.85 -12.69 -5.13
N PHE A 729 10.68 -12.90 -6.13
CA PHE A 729 10.27 -13.56 -7.37
C PHE A 729 9.85 -15.02 -7.17
N TYR A 730 10.38 -15.69 -6.15
CA TYR A 730 9.99 -17.05 -5.81
C TYR A 730 8.52 -17.11 -5.37
N ARG A 731 8.11 -16.27 -4.39
CA ARG A 731 6.70 -16.22 -3.98
C ARG A 731 5.79 -15.70 -5.08
N ALA A 732 6.26 -14.76 -5.91
CA ALA A 732 5.51 -14.28 -7.07
C ALA A 732 5.19 -15.42 -8.06
N ASP A 733 6.20 -16.22 -8.42
CA ASP A 733 6.07 -17.38 -9.31
C ASP A 733 5.12 -18.43 -8.71
N GLN A 734 5.29 -18.77 -7.42
CA GLN A 734 4.39 -19.68 -6.71
C GLN A 734 2.93 -19.18 -6.70
N CYS A 735 2.70 -17.91 -6.41
CA CYS A 735 1.35 -17.34 -6.41
C CYS A 735 0.71 -17.42 -7.79
N ILE A 736 1.40 -16.96 -8.84
CA ILE A 736 0.81 -16.89 -10.18
C ILE A 736 0.65 -18.27 -10.83
N ALA A 737 1.62 -19.17 -10.63
CA ALA A 737 1.55 -20.54 -11.15
C ALA A 737 0.35 -21.28 -10.56
N ASN A 738 0.07 -21.10 -9.26
CA ASN A 738 -1.10 -21.68 -8.61
C ASN A 738 -2.43 -21.12 -9.12
N LEU A 739 -2.50 -19.81 -9.44
CA LEU A 739 -3.70 -19.22 -10.02
C LEU A 739 -3.96 -19.72 -11.46
N LEU A 740 -2.90 -19.80 -12.27
CA LEU A 740 -2.97 -20.32 -13.64
C LEU A 740 -3.31 -21.82 -13.69
N ARG A 741 -3.03 -22.57 -12.62
CA ARG A 741 -3.45 -23.98 -12.52
C ARG A 741 -4.97 -24.12 -12.57
N ASP A 742 -5.68 -23.24 -11.88
CA ASP A 742 -7.15 -23.25 -11.82
C ASP A 742 -7.78 -22.49 -13.00
N ASN A 743 -7.09 -21.49 -13.57
CA ASN A 743 -7.59 -20.61 -14.64
C ASN A 743 -6.55 -20.41 -15.76
N SER A 744 -6.17 -21.49 -16.46
CA SER A 744 -5.05 -21.49 -17.41
C SER A 744 -5.23 -20.61 -18.65
N GLU A 745 -6.45 -20.13 -18.90
CA GLU A 745 -6.81 -19.30 -20.06
C GLU A 745 -7.10 -17.84 -19.67
N ASP A 746 -6.96 -17.47 -18.39
CA ASP A 746 -7.18 -16.10 -17.94
C ASP A 746 -6.06 -15.17 -18.44
N ILE A 747 -6.41 -14.28 -19.36
CA ILE A 747 -5.50 -13.34 -20.01
C ILE A 747 -4.81 -12.42 -19.00
N ASN A 748 -5.48 -12.00 -17.93
CA ASN A 748 -4.87 -11.11 -16.92
C ASN A 748 -3.80 -11.84 -16.11
N LEU A 749 -4.04 -13.12 -15.78
CA LEU A 749 -3.04 -13.96 -15.13
C LEU A 749 -1.87 -14.27 -16.06
N ILE A 750 -2.13 -14.47 -17.36
CA ILE A 750 -1.09 -14.68 -18.37
C ILE A 750 -0.19 -13.45 -18.51
N VAL A 751 -0.77 -12.25 -18.59
CA VAL A 751 0.00 -10.99 -18.61
C VAL A 751 0.85 -10.86 -17.34
N THR A 752 0.26 -11.13 -16.18
CA THR A 752 0.97 -11.05 -14.90
C THR A 752 2.11 -12.07 -14.81
N TYR A 753 1.89 -13.29 -15.28
CA TYR A 753 2.94 -14.32 -15.32
C TYR A 753 4.05 -13.95 -16.30
N SER A 754 3.71 -13.41 -17.47
CA SER A 754 4.68 -12.89 -18.43
C SER A 754 5.53 -11.78 -17.80
N MET A 755 4.92 -10.84 -17.08
CA MET A 755 5.64 -9.83 -16.30
C MET A 755 6.58 -10.45 -15.27
N ILE A 756 6.16 -11.46 -14.52
CA ILE A 756 6.98 -12.16 -13.52
C ILE A 756 8.14 -12.91 -14.18
N LEU A 757 7.92 -13.53 -15.34
CA LEU A 757 8.96 -14.19 -16.12
C LEU A 757 9.99 -13.19 -16.64
N VAL A 758 9.53 -12.03 -17.13
CA VAL A 758 10.41 -10.93 -17.48
C VAL A 758 11.23 -10.58 -16.26
N HIS A 759 10.64 -10.31 -15.09
CA HIS A 759 11.36 -10.00 -13.85
C HIS A 759 12.41 -11.05 -13.41
N ASN A 760 12.23 -12.29 -13.83
CA ASN A 760 13.16 -13.40 -13.59
C ASN A 760 14.22 -13.59 -14.69
N GLY A 761 14.38 -12.64 -15.60
CA GLY A 761 15.32 -12.72 -16.73
C GLY A 761 14.93 -13.75 -17.80
N LYS A 762 13.67 -14.21 -17.84
CA LYS A 762 13.17 -15.24 -18.78
C LYS A 762 12.34 -14.63 -19.90
N LEU A 763 12.90 -13.66 -20.62
CA LEU A 763 12.17 -12.90 -21.66
C LEU A 763 11.63 -13.79 -22.79
N GLU A 764 12.40 -14.79 -23.23
CA GLU A 764 11.99 -15.70 -24.31
C GLU A 764 10.77 -16.51 -23.90
N LYS A 765 10.76 -17.02 -22.66
CA LYS A 765 9.61 -17.76 -22.12
C LYS A 765 8.39 -16.85 -21.96
N ALA A 766 8.60 -15.58 -21.58
CA ALA A 766 7.53 -14.59 -21.49
C ALA A 766 6.89 -14.35 -22.88
N LEU A 767 7.73 -14.24 -23.92
CA LEU A 767 7.29 -14.08 -25.30
C LEU A 767 6.54 -15.31 -25.82
N GLU A 768 7.06 -16.52 -25.61
CA GLU A 768 6.40 -17.76 -26.01
C GLU A 768 4.99 -17.90 -25.42
N ILE A 769 4.79 -17.47 -24.18
CA ILE A 769 3.49 -17.55 -23.52
C ILE A 769 2.51 -16.54 -24.12
N LEU A 770 2.97 -15.32 -24.43
CA LEU A 770 2.15 -14.31 -25.08
C LEU A 770 1.80 -14.72 -26.52
N GLU A 771 2.77 -15.20 -27.31
CA GLU A 771 2.54 -15.73 -28.67
C GLU A 771 1.45 -16.83 -28.68
N ARG A 772 1.45 -17.71 -27.67
CA ARG A 772 0.42 -18.77 -27.53
C ARG A 772 -0.94 -18.25 -27.08
N ALA A 773 -0.99 -17.13 -26.38
CA ALA A 773 -2.20 -16.55 -25.80
C ALA A 773 -2.84 -15.44 -26.67
N GLU A 774 -2.18 -15.00 -27.75
CA GLU A 774 -2.66 -13.93 -28.63
C GLU A 774 -4.09 -14.17 -29.11
N GLY A 775 -4.38 -15.38 -29.63
CA GLY A 775 -5.73 -15.89 -29.92
C GLY A 775 -6.76 -14.83 -30.38
N GLU A 776 -8.00 -14.95 -29.87
CA GLU A 776 -9.08 -13.96 -30.05
C GLU A 776 -9.21 -13.02 -28.83
N THR A 777 -8.10 -12.73 -28.14
CA THR A 777 -8.14 -11.88 -26.94
C THR A 777 -8.59 -10.45 -27.26
N GLN A 778 -9.37 -9.87 -26.34
CA GLN A 778 -9.92 -8.50 -26.39
C GLN A 778 -9.31 -7.59 -25.31
N SER A 779 -8.05 -7.82 -24.93
CA SER A 779 -7.38 -7.10 -23.85
C SER A 779 -6.31 -6.14 -24.36
N VAL A 780 -6.56 -4.83 -24.20
CA VAL A 780 -5.56 -3.77 -24.49
C VAL A 780 -4.27 -3.97 -23.70
N ALA A 781 -4.38 -4.38 -22.42
CA ALA A 781 -3.23 -4.64 -21.55
C ALA A 781 -2.35 -5.78 -22.08
N PHE A 782 -2.97 -6.82 -22.64
CA PHE A 782 -2.26 -7.93 -23.27
C PHE A 782 -1.44 -7.47 -24.48
N TYR A 783 -2.08 -6.81 -25.46
CA TYR A 783 -1.38 -6.35 -26.67
C TYR A 783 -0.30 -5.32 -26.33
N THR A 784 -0.58 -4.41 -25.40
CA THR A 784 0.40 -3.44 -24.92
C THR A 784 1.63 -4.13 -24.33
N HIS A 785 1.44 -5.14 -23.47
CA HIS A 785 2.56 -5.87 -22.88
C HIS A 785 3.31 -6.69 -23.93
N TYR A 786 2.60 -7.36 -24.84
CA TYR A 786 3.19 -8.16 -25.92
C TYR A 786 4.04 -7.33 -26.87
N ILE A 787 3.55 -6.15 -27.27
CA ILE A 787 4.33 -5.20 -28.06
C ILE A 787 5.58 -4.76 -27.31
N ARG A 788 5.50 -4.46 -25.99
CA ARG A 788 6.67 -4.10 -25.18
C ARG A 788 7.74 -5.19 -25.18
N ILE A 789 7.36 -6.46 -25.09
CA ILE A 789 8.32 -7.58 -25.16
C ILE A 789 8.92 -7.71 -26.57
N LEU A 790 8.13 -7.62 -27.63
CA LEU A 790 8.67 -7.64 -29.00
C LEU A 790 9.67 -6.50 -29.26
N LYS A 791 9.36 -5.30 -28.76
CA LYS A 791 10.26 -4.14 -28.81
C LYS A 791 11.56 -4.36 -28.04
N SER A 792 11.53 -5.04 -26.88
CA SER A 792 12.76 -5.33 -26.14
C SER A 792 13.72 -6.24 -26.91
N PHE A 793 13.19 -7.10 -27.79
CA PHE A 793 13.96 -7.91 -28.75
C PHE A 793 14.31 -7.19 -30.06
N GLY A 794 13.83 -5.96 -30.29
CA GLY A 794 13.99 -5.26 -31.57
C GLY A 794 13.17 -5.86 -32.72
N ARG A 795 12.17 -6.71 -32.43
CA ARG A 795 11.28 -7.35 -33.42
C ARG A 795 10.17 -6.38 -33.86
N PHE A 796 10.55 -5.23 -34.43
CA PHE A 796 9.61 -4.13 -34.73
C PHE A 796 8.56 -4.46 -35.80
N GLU A 797 8.91 -5.26 -36.82
CA GLU A 797 7.94 -5.69 -37.84
C GLU A 797 6.80 -6.51 -37.22
N GLU A 798 7.15 -7.38 -36.29
CA GLU A 798 6.19 -8.22 -35.58
C GLU A 798 5.38 -7.41 -34.58
N ALA A 799 6.02 -6.48 -33.87
CA ALA A 799 5.33 -5.53 -33.00
C ALA A 799 4.28 -4.71 -33.78
N MET A 800 4.60 -4.25 -35.00
CA MET A 800 3.66 -3.55 -35.87
C MET A 800 2.51 -4.45 -36.32
N LYS A 801 2.78 -5.73 -36.62
CA LYS A 801 1.73 -6.71 -36.94
C LYS A 801 0.76 -6.91 -35.78
N VAL A 802 1.29 -7.05 -34.56
CA VAL A 802 0.49 -7.20 -33.33
C VAL A 802 -0.34 -5.93 -33.06
N ALA A 803 0.22 -4.74 -33.28
CA ALA A 803 -0.51 -3.48 -33.17
C ALA A 803 -1.66 -3.38 -34.19
N ARG A 804 -1.44 -3.78 -35.44
CA ARG A 804 -2.48 -3.82 -36.48
C ARG A 804 -3.59 -4.81 -36.13
N ASN A 805 -3.25 -5.98 -35.61
CA ASN A 805 -4.22 -6.97 -35.13
C ASN A 805 -5.12 -6.40 -34.01
N ALA A 806 -4.52 -5.67 -33.04
CA ALA A 806 -5.30 -4.98 -32.01
C ALA A 806 -6.26 -3.93 -32.61
N TYR A 807 -5.78 -3.13 -33.57
CA TYR A 807 -6.60 -2.13 -34.25
C TYR A 807 -7.75 -2.73 -35.06
N GLU A 808 -7.51 -3.84 -35.79
CA GLU A 808 -8.54 -4.58 -36.52
C GLU A 808 -9.65 -5.12 -35.60
N LYS A 809 -9.34 -5.33 -34.32
CA LYS A 809 -10.29 -5.72 -33.27
C LYS A 809 -10.96 -4.53 -32.57
N GLY A 810 -10.69 -3.29 -33.00
CA GLY A 810 -11.21 -2.08 -32.37
C GLY A 810 -10.56 -1.74 -31.03
N LEU A 811 -9.37 -2.28 -30.74
CA LEU A 811 -8.61 -1.98 -29.53
C LEU A 811 -7.61 -0.86 -29.80
N GLU A 812 -7.74 0.23 -29.07
CA GLU A 812 -6.85 1.39 -29.18
C GLU A 812 -5.57 1.17 -28.38
N ILE A 813 -4.43 1.17 -29.06
CA ILE A 813 -3.09 1.09 -28.44
C ILE A 813 -2.49 2.48 -28.44
N SER A 814 -2.04 2.94 -27.26
CA SER A 814 -1.44 4.26 -27.11
C SER A 814 -0.29 4.50 -28.09
N ASN A 815 -0.26 5.69 -28.68
CA ASN A 815 0.79 6.16 -29.57
C ASN A 815 2.19 6.12 -28.93
N GLU A 816 2.31 6.26 -27.60
CA GLU A 816 3.58 6.12 -26.89
C GLU A 816 4.20 4.71 -27.05
N ILE A 817 3.35 3.69 -27.24
CA ILE A 817 3.76 2.31 -27.48
C ILE A 817 4.11 2.07 -28.96
N ILE A 818 3.40 2.73 -29.86
CA ILE A 818 3.54 2.60 -31.32
C ILE A 818 4.73 3.40 -31.87
N LEU A 819 5.02 4.58 -31.31
CA LEU A 819 6.09 5.47 -31.75
C LEU A 819 7.45 4.77 -31.88
N PRO A 820 7.94 4.01 -30.88
CA PRO A 820 9.23 3.33 -31.01
C PRO A 820 9.24 2.26 -32.09
N ILE A 821 8.08 1.72 -32.49
CA ILE A 821 7.97 0.76 -33.59
C ILE A 821 8.28 1.43 -34.92
N HIS A 822 7.70 2.61 -35.20
CA HIS A 822 8.01 3.38 -36.41
C HIS A 822 9.50 3.75 -36.47
N LEU A 823 10.06 4.22 -35.36
CA LEU A 823 11.49 4.54 -35.29
C LEU A 823 12.35 3.30 -35.59
N GLY A 824 12.01 2.15 -34.98
CA GLY A 824 12.65 0.85 -35.22
C GLY A 824 12.59 0.38 -36.67
N LEU A 825 11.49 0.68 -37.38
CA LEU A 825 11.30 0.40 -38.81
C LEU A 825 11.99 1.43 -39.73
N GLY A 826 12.60 2.48 -39.15
CA GLY A 826 13.28 3.54 -39.89
C GLY A 826 12.37 4.68 -40.38
N ASP A 827 11.08 4.63 -40.06
CA ASP A 827 10.10 5.68 -40.39
C ASP A 827 10.10 6.77 -39.31
N VAL A 828 11.15 7.61 -39.35
CA VAL A 828 11.38 8.65 -38.34
C VAL A 828 10.27 9.72 -38.37
N GLU A 829 9.81 10.10 -39.56
CA GLU A 829 8.74 11.10 -39.71
C GLU A 829 7.44 10.63 -39.07
N ALA A 830 6.97 9.42 -39.37
CA ALA A 830 5.74 8.90 -38.77
C ALA A 830 5.89 8.70 -37.25
N GLY A 831 7.04 8.16 -36.80
CA GLY A 831 7.30 7.98 -35.37
C GLY A 831 7.20 9.30 -34.61
N TYR A 832 7.88 10.35 -35.06
CA TYR A 832 7.80 11.65 -34.40
C TYR A 832 6.49 12.39 -34.63
N PHE A 833 5.75 12.11 -35.69
CA PHE A 833 4.43 12.69 -35.90
C PHE A 833 3.46 12.28 -34.79
N LEU A 834 3.63 11.08 -34.21
CA LEU A 834 2.81 10.60 -33.10
C LEU A 834 2.95 11.41 -31.80
N TYR A 835 3.98 12.26 -31.67
CA TYR A 835 4.03 13.24 -30.58
C TYR A 835 2.93 14.30 -30.66
N ASN A 836 2.27 14.47 -31.82
CA ASN A 836 1.10 15.32 -31.96
C ASN A 836 -0.17 14.72 -31.34
N ASP A 837 -0.09 13.52 -30.78
CA ASP A 837 -1.25 12.81 -30.23
C ASP A 837 -0.82 12.04 -28.97
N VAL A 838 -0.36 12.81 -27.97
CA VAL A 838 0.03 12.33 -26.63
C VAL A 838 -0.80 13.03 -25.54
N PRO A 839 -1.12 12.36 -24.42
CA PRO A 839 -2.03 12.90 -23.40
C PRO A 839 -1.65 14.29 -22.87
N VAL A 840 -0.35 14.51 -22.62
CA VAL A 840 0.16 15.78 -22.08
C VAL A 840 -0.10 16.97 -23.03
N ARG A 841 -0.12 16.72 -24.35
CA ARG A 841 -0.41 17.74 -25.35
C ARG A 841 -1.88 18.13 -25.32
N GLU A 842 -2.77 17.15 -25.16
CA GLU A 842 -4.21 17.39 -25.04
C GLU A 842 -4.54 18.16 -23.76
N THR A 843 -3.85 17.89 -22.65
CA THR A 843 -3.92 18.71 -21.43
C THR A 843 -3.56 20.17 -21.72
N VAL A 844 -2.47 20.42 -22.45
CA VAL A 844 -2.02 21.79 -22.79
C VAL A 844 -3.01 22.47 -23.73
N LYS A 845 -3.50 21.76 -24.76
CA LYS A 845 -4.55 22.25 -25.67
C LYS A 845 -5.80 22.68 -24.90
N ARG A 846 -6.24 21.86 -23.96
CA ARG A 846 -7.40 22.16 -23.11
C ARG A 846 -7.16 23.40 -22.26
N CYS A 847 -6.01 23.51 -21.60
CA CYS A 847 -5.71 24.61 -20.68
C CYS A 847 -5.39 25.93 -21.40
N PHE A 848 -4.92 25.88 -22.65
CA PHE A 848 -4.51 27.04 -23.44
C PHE A 848 -5.26 27.13 -24.78
N LYS A 849 -6.54 26.72 -24.81
CA LYS A 849 -7.34 26.53 -26.03
C LYS A 849 -7.28 27.68 -27.04
N GLU A 850 -7.36 28.92 -26.58
CA GLU A 850 -7.31 30.10 -27.45
C GLU A 850 -5.91 30.44 -27.97
N LYS A 851 -4.86 29.93 -27.31
CA LYS A 851 -3.45 30.17 -27.61
C LYS A 851 -2.79 28.98 -28.33
N TYR A 852 -3.46 27.84 -28.40
CA TYR A 852 -2.95 26.62 -29.02
C TYR A 852 -3.59 26.43 -30.41
N LEU A 853 -2.96 26.98 -31.45
CA LEU A 853 -3.44 26.89 -32.84
C LEU A 853 -3.01 25.59 -33.50
N ASP A 854 -3.92 24.80 -34.08
CA ASP A 854 -3.55 23.54 -34.74
C ASP A 854 -2.77 23.71 -36.06
N SER A 855 -2.82 24.87 -36.71
CA SER A 855 -2.10 25.11 -37.97
C SER A 855 -0.60 25.36 -37.73
N ASN A 856 0.24 24.56 -38.39
CA ASN A 856 1.70 24.65 -38.31
C ASN A 856 2.32 25.63 -39.35
N ASP A 857 1.48 26.37 -40.09
CA ASP A 857 1.89 27.06 -41.33
C ASP A 857 2.19 28.55 -41.16
N GLN A 858 1.85 29.18 -40.04
CA GLN A 858 2.16 30.60 -39.80
C GLN A 858 3.41 30.76 -38.93
N ALA A 859 4.33 31.63 -39.34
CA ALA A 859 5.43 32.06 -38.48
C ALA A 859 4.83 32.81 -37.27
N PRO A 860 5.10 32.38 -36.04
CA PRO A 860 4.53 33.02 -34.86
C PRO A 860 5.11 34.44 -34.70
N GLU A 861 4.30 35.37 -34.21
CA GLU A 861 4.81 36.64 -33.70
C GLU A 861 5.40 36.50 -32.29
N ASP A 862 4.85 35.57 -31.49
CA ASP A 862 5.19 35.36 -30.09
C ASP A 862 4.76 33.94 -29.67
N LEU A 863 5.73 33.04 -29.52
CA LEU A 863 5.52 31.61 -29.26
C LEU A 863 6.31 31.15 -28.03
N VAL A 864 5.63 30.48 -27.10
CA VAL A 864 6.28 29.74 -26.02
C VAL A 864 6.20 28.24 -26.26
N LEU A 865 7.34 27.57 -26.15
CA LEU A 865 7.50 26.12 -26.30
C LEU A 865 7.64 25.47 -24.93
N LEU A 866 6.77 24.50 -24.64
CA LEU A 866 6.80 23.72 -23.40
C LEU A 866 7.60 22.43 -23.60
N SER A 867 8.65 22.25 -22.80
CA SER A 867 9.40 20.99 -22.74
C SER A 867 8.65 19.97 -21.88
N SER A 868 8.35 18.80 -22.45
CA SER A 868 7.77 17.64 -21.75
C SER A 868 8.83 16.58 -21.43
N TYR A 869 8.44 15.58 -20.62
CA TYR A 869 9.28 14.47 -20.17
C TYR A 869 10.42 14.89 -19.24
N GLY A 870 11.36 13.98 -18.97
CA GLY A 870 12.44 14.21 -18.01
C GLY A 870 13.57 15.07 -18.57
N PRO A 871 14.50 15.56 -17.73
CA PRO A 871 15.62 16.39 -18.18
C PRO A 871 16.53 15.74 -19.24
N GLY A 872 16.64 14.40 -19.25
CA GLY A 872 17.39 13.70 -20.30
C GLY A 872 16.74 13.81 -21.69
N ASP A 873 15.41 13.71 -21.76
CA ASP A 873 14.66 13.89 -23.01
C ASP A 873 14.73 15.34 -23.47
N GLU A 874 14.62 16.28 -22.53
CA GLU A 874 14.78 17.71 -22.81
C GLU A 874 16.17 18.04 -23.34
N LEU A 875 17.24 17.52 -22.73
CA LEU A 875 18.59 17.64 -23.26
C LEU A 875 18.63 17.12 -24.70
N ARG A 876 18.13 15.92 -24.97
CA ARG A 876 18.10 15.34 -26.32
C ARG A 876 17.38 16.25 -27.33
N PHE A 877 16.20 16.76 -26.98
CA PHE A 877 15.41 17.63 -27.84
C PHE A 877 15.96 19.06 -27.93
N ALA A 878 16.80 19.50 -27.00
CA ALA A 878 17.48 20.79 -27.10
C ALA A 878 18.37 20.87 -28.35
N SER A 879 18.76 19.75 -28.96
CA SER A 879 19.43 19.72 -30.27
C SER A 879 18.62 20.38 -31.41
N LEU A 880 17.31 20.57 -31.23
CA LEU A 880 16.40 21.23 -32.17
C LEU A 880 16.32 22.75 -31.99
N TYR A 881 16.74 23.29 -30.84
CA TYR A 881 16.49 24.70 -30.49
C TYR A 881 17.13 25.68 -31.48
N ALA A 882 18.34 25.37 -31.98
CA ALA A 882 18.97 26.16 -33.03
C ALA A 882 18.16 26.14 -34.35
N ASP A 883 17.54 25.01 -34.69
CA ASP A 883 16.73 24.88 -35.90
C ASP A 883 15.40 25.63 -35.74
N TYR A 884 14.81 25.59 -34.54
CA TYR A 884 13.59 26.35 -34.20
C TYR A 884 13.86 27.86 -34.22
N ALA A 885 14.94 28.32 -33.59
CA ALA A 885 15.34 29.72 -33.61
C ALA A 885 15.61 30.22 -35.04
N LYS A 886 16.27 29.39 -35.87
CA LYS A 886 16.51 29.71 -37.27
C LYS A 886 15.22 29.78 -38.10
N HIS A 887 14.24 28.93 -37.81
CA HIS A 887 13.00 28.86 -38.58
C HIS A 887 11.97 29.92 -38.17
N PHE A 888 11.78 30.14 -36.87
CA PHE A 888 10.76 31.03 -36.33
C PHE A 888 11.26 32.45 -36.04
N GLY A 889 12.58 32.62 -35.84
CA GLY A 889 13.17 33.84 -35.29
C GLY A 889 13.44 33.69 -33.80
N SER A 890 14.67 33.96 -33.36
CA SER A 890 15.09 33.74 -31.97
C SER A 890 14.45 34.71 -30.99
N ASP A 891 14.08 35.91 -31.45
CA ASP A 891 13.36 36.95 -30.72
C ASP A 891 11.86 36.66 -30.56
N LYS A 892 11.33 35.70 -31.31
CA LYS A 892 9.89 35.34 -31.33
C LYS A 892 9.57 34.07 -30.54
N ILE A 893 10.59 33.38 -30.04
CA ILE A 893 10.41 32.12 -29.30
C ILE A 893 10.94 32.23 -27.88
N GLN A 894 10.21 31.63 -26.94
CA GLN A 894 10.70 31.33 -25.60
C GLN A 894 10.52 29.85 -25.31
N ILE A 895 11.40 29.28 -24.49
CA ILE A 895 11.35 27.86 -24.15
C ILE A 895 11.26 27.68 -22.64
N VAL A 896 10.23 26.99 -22.19
CA VAL A 896 10.12 26.57 -20.78
C VAL A 896 11.05 25.38 -20.56
N THR A 897 11.91 25.47 -19.55
CA THR A 897 12.92 24.47 -19.23
C THR A 897 12.98 24.11 -17.76
N ASP A 898 13.46 22.91 -17.44
CA ASP A 898 13.75 22.52 -16.07
C ASP A 898 14.65 23.55 -15.39
N THR A 899 14.36 23.86 -14.13
CA THR A 899 15.22 24.77 -13.33
C THR A 899 16.68 24.31 -13.29
N ARG A 900 16.91 22.99 -13.28
CA ARG A 900 18.27 22.41 -13.29
C ARG A 900 19.02 22.64 -14.60
N LEU A 901 18.31 22.81 -15.72
CA LEU A 901 18.90 23.02 -17.05
C LEU A 901 18.96 24.49 -17.47
N HIS A 902 18.24 25.37 -16.76
CA HIS A 902 18.01 26.75 -17.17
C HIS A 902 19.30 27.52 -17.47
N SER A 903 20.27 27.51 -16.57
CA SER A 903 21.53 28.24 -16.73
C SER A 903 22.40 27.67 -17.85
N LEU A 904 22.48 26.33 -17.95
CA LEU A 904 23.25 25.65 -19.00
C LEU A 904 22.70 25.93 -20.39
N LEU A 905 21.38 25.83 -20.56
CA LEU A 905 20.73 26.07 -21.85
C LEU A 905 20.77 27.55 -22.24
N SER A 906 20.57 28.46 -21.28
CA SER A 906 20.71 29.90 -21.53
C SER A 906 22.13 30.29 -21.99
N ARG A 907 23.16 29.66 -21.41
CA ARG A 907 24.56 29.87 -21.82
C ARG A 907 24.86 29.27 -23.20
N SER A 908 24.21 28.16 -23.50
CA SER A 908 24.42 27.40 -24.74
C SER A 908 23.72 28.05 -25.94
N TYR A 909 22.55 28.65 -25.69
CA TYR A 909 21.68 29.33 -26.66
C TYR A 909 21.42 30.79 -26.24
N PRO A 910 22.42 31.68 -26.34
CA PRO A 910 22.31 33.05 -25.85
C PRO A 910 21.24 33.90 -26.57
N ASP A 911 20.85 33.50 -27.78
CA ASP A 911 19.86 34.21 -28.58
C ASP A 911 18.42 33.77 -28.29
N ILE A 912 18.21 32.75 -27.45
CA ILE A 912 16.90 32.20 -27.09
C ILE A 912 16.61 32.54 -25.63
N ALA A 913 15.41 33.07 -25.35
CA ALA A 913 14.96 33.28 -23.98
C ALA A 913 14.38 31.99 -23.38
N PHE A 914 14.73 31.71 -22.12
CA PHE A 914 14.25 30.55 -21.37
C PHE A 914 13.42 30.97 -20.17
N ILE A 915 12.33 30.24 -19.92
CA ILE A 915 11.51 30.36 -18.72
C ILE A 915 11.83 29.17 -17.83
N SER A 916 12.31 29.42 -16.61
CA SER A 916 12.58 28.36 -15.64
C SER A 916 11.27 27.83 -15.04
N ALA A 917 11.08 26.52 -15.07
CA ALA A 917 9.99 25.83 -14.38
C ALA A 917 10.53 24.73 -13.47
N ARG A 918 10.08 24.70 -12.21
CA ARG A 918 10.35 23.57 -11.31
C ARG A 918 9.31 22.48 -11.55
N ARG A 919 9.62 21.56 -12.44
CA ARG A 919 8.75 20.44 -12.81
C ARG A 919 8.91 19.30 -11.81
N VAL A 920 7.80 18.64 -11.49
CA VAL A 920 7.81 17.43 -10.65
C VAL A 920 7.41 16.23 -11.50
N SER A 921 8.31 15.25 -11.64
CA SER A 921 7.88 13.91 -12.02
C SER A 921 7.07 13.34 -10.86
N TYR A 922 6.09 12.45 -11.14
CA TYR A 922 5.37 11.68 -10.10
C TYR A 922 6.33 11.43 -8.92
N PHE A 923 6.05 12.03 -7.76
CA PHE A 923 6.88 11.97 -6.54
C PHE A 923 8.08 12.93 -6.43
N MET A 924 7.80 14.24 -6.28
CA MET A 924 8.67 15.12 -5.49
C MET A 924 7.85 15.83 -4.41
N PRO A 925 7.69 15.21 -3.25
CA PRO A 925 6.80 15.73 -2.22
C PRO A 925 7.43 16.87 -1.39
N ASP A 926 8.62 17.35 -1.79
CA ASP A 926 9.24 18.60 -1.32
C ASP A 926 8.70 19.85 -1.99
N ALA A 927 8.00 19.71 -3.12
CA ALA A 927 7.56 20.86 -3.87
C ALA A 927 6.33 21.43 -3.14
N PRO A 928 6.42 22.62 -2.51
CA PRO A 928 5.30 23.16 -1.74
C PRO A 928 4.07 23.25 -2.64
N ASN A 929 2.91 22.79 -2.16
CA ASN A 929 1.66 22.92 -2.94
C ASN A 929 1.39 24.36 -3.37
N SER A 930 1.86 25.35 -2.58
CA SER A 930 1.80 26.78 -2.91
C SER A 930 2.58 27.19 -4.18
N ASN A 931 3.39 26.30 -4.74
CA ASN A 931 4.08 26.53 -6.01
C ASN A 931 3.25 26.05 -7.21
N TYR A 932 2.13 25.35 -7.01
CA TYR A 932 1.31 24.74 -8.08
C TYR A 932 -0.19 24.99 -7.91
N ASP A 933 -0.62 25.65 -6.84
CA ASP A 933 -2.01 25.93 -6.51
C ASP A 933 -2.70 26.97 -7.41
N GLN A 934 -1.98 27.59 -8.35
CA GLN A 934 -2.53 28.48 -9.37
C GLN A 934 -2.67 27.82 -10.74
N LEU A 935 -2.27 26.54 -10.87
CA LEU A 935 -2.43 25.81 -12.12
C LEU A 935 -3.90 25.42 -12.33
N PRO A 936 -4.40 25.47 -13.57
CA PRO A 936 -5.79 25.11 -13.89
C PRO A 936 -6.08 23.61 -13.71
N THR A 937 -5.05 22.77 -13.63
CA THR A 937 -5.16 21.33 -13.38
C THR A 937 -3.83 20.78 -12.85
N ALA A 938 -3.91 19.80 -11.94
CA ALA A 938 -2.75 19.07 -11.43
C ALA A 938 -1.94 18.35 -12.53
N GLU A 939 -2.50 18.08 -13.71
CA GLU A 939 -1.77 17.47 -14.82
C GLU A 939 -0.61 18.34 -15.34
N LEU A 940 -0.66 19.67 -15.13
CA LEU A 940 0.35 20.61 -15.61
C LEU A 940 1.61 20.69 -14.73
N ILE A 941 1.63 20.10 -13.53
CA ILE A 941 2.79 20.15 -12.61
C ILE A 941 4.07 19.56 -13.22
N ARG A 942 3.93 18.76 -14.28
CA ARG A 942 5.04 18.18 -15.04
C ARG A 942 5.65 19.11 -16.06
N LEU A 943 5.02 20.24 -16.32
CA LEU A 943 5.42 21.22 -17.32
C LEU A 943 5.70 22.58 -16.68
N LEU A 944 4.87 22.97 -15.70
CA LEU A 944 4.80 24.32 -15.16
C LEU A 944 4.71 24.33 -13.63
N ASP A 945 5.17 25.43 -13.06
CA ASP A 945 4.87 25.92 -11.72
C ASP A 945 4.08 27.24 -11.83
N ASN A 946 3.64 27.81 -10.71
CA ASN A 946 2.87 29.05 -10.66
C ASN A 946 3.59 30.25 -11.32
N ASN A 947 4.92 30.27 -11.32
CA ASN A 947 5.68 31.37 -11.92
C ASN A 947 5.71 31.24 -13.45
N SER A 948 6.17 30.08 -13.94
CA SER A 948 6.20 29.76 -15.36
C SER A 948 4.81 29.77 -15.98
N TYR A 949 3.76 29.34 -15.26
CA TYR A 949 2.37 29.46 -15.72
C TYR A 949 1.95 30.91 -15.99
N ARG A 950 2.21 31.83 -15.04
CA ARG A 950 1.93 33.27 -15.22
C ARG A 950 2.70 33.87 -16.38
N GLN A 951 3.94 33.43 -16.60
CA GLN A 951 4.74 33.89 -17.75
C GLN A 951 4.18 33.36 -19.07
N VAL A 952 3.88 32.06 -19.15
CA VAL A 952 3.25 31.41 -20.32
C VAL A 952 1.92 32.08 -20.68
N GLN A 953 1.13 32.50 -19.69
CA GLN A 953 -0.12 33.24 -19.93
C GLN A 953 0.08 34.58 -20.65
N ASN A 954 1.25 35.20 -20.60
CA ASN A 954 1.50 36.47 -21.30
C ASN A 954 1.80 36.29 -22.79
N HIS A 955 2.02 35.05 -23.25
CA HIS A 955 2.33 34.77 -24.66
C HIS A 955 1.08 34.63 -25.53
N LYS A 956 1.19 35.00 -26.80
CA LYS A 956 0.11 34.85 -27.79
C LYS A 956 -0.13 33.39 -28.19
N GLN A 957 0.92 32.59 -28.31
CA GLN A 957 0.83 31.19 -28.73
C GLN A 957 1.60 30.24 -27.82
N VAL A 958 1.04 29.05 -27.58
CA VAL A 958 1.63 27.99 -26.76
C VAL A 958 1.71 26.70 -27.58
N LYS A 959 2.87 26.05 -27.59
CA LYS A 959 3.10 24.73 -28.22
C LYS A 959 4.00 23.84 -27.38
N MET A 960 4.01 22.55 -27.66
CA MET A 960 5.00 21.62 -27.11
C MET A 960 6.25 21.67 -27.98
N VAL A 961 7.44 21.50 -27.39
CA VAL A 961 8.68 21.25 -28.16
C VAL A 961 8.50 20.08 -29.12
N THR A 962 7.72 19.08 -28.71
CA THR A 962 7.51 17.86 -29.49
C THR A 962 6.60 18.04 -30.72
N ASP A 963 5.81 19.11 -30.81
CA ASP A 963 4.85 19.34 -31.91
C ASP A 963 5.53 19.51 -33.28
N TYR A 964 6.79 19.97 -33.28
CA TYR A 964 7.51 20.28 -34.51
C TYR A 964 8.56 19.23 -34.89
N ILE A 965 8.84 18.22 -34.06
CA ILE A 965 9.98 17.32 -34.27
C ILE A 965 9.93 16.64 -35.65
N SER A 966 8.78 16.10 -36.05
CA SER A 966 8.61 15.41 -37.35
C SER A 966 8.87 16.33 -38.57
N ARG A 967 8.70 17.64 -38.41
CA ARG A 967 9.01 18.62 -39.47
C ARG A 967 10.51 18.79 -39.69
N PHE A 968 11.30 18.70 -38.61
CA PHE A 968 12.74 18.94 -38.63
C PHE A 968 13.58 17.67 -38.65
N ARG A 969 12.98 16.52 -38.31
CA ARG A 969 13.63 15.20 -38.30
C ARG A 969 12.71 14.19 -38.99
N LYS A 970 12.88 14.01 -40.30
CA LYS A 970 12.10 13.07 -41.13
C LYS A 970 12.83 11.77 -41.38
N LYS A 971 14.16 11.82 -41.36
CA LYS A 971 15.06 10.67 -41.57
C LYS A 971 16.31 10.80 -40.72
N LYS A 972 17.04 9.69 -40.53
CA LYS A 972 18.30 9.66 -39.75
C LYS A 972 19.34 10.69 -40.18
N GLY A 973 19.36 11.07 -41.46
CA GLY A 973 20.29 12.08 -42.00
C GLY A 973 19.99 13.52 -41.58
N ASP A 974 18.81 13.81 -41.01
CA ASP A 974 18.43 15.17 -40.62
C ASP A 974 18.96 15.55 -39.23
N PHE A 975 19.57 14.61 -38.52
CA PHE A 975 20.11 14.86 -37.19
C PHE A 975 21.52 15.45 -37.30
N PRO A 976 21.79 16.58 -36.63
CA PRO A 976 23.03 17.31 -36.83
C PRO A 976 24.25 16.60 -36.22
N GLY A 977 24.05 15.77 -35.19
CA GLY A 977 25.12 15.01 -34.56
C GLY A 977 26.23 15.89 -33.95
N ARG A 978 25.88 17.11 -33.51
CA ARG A 978 26.83 18.14 -33.06
C ARG A 978 26.60 18.47 -31.59
N ARG A 979 27.69 18.75 -30.88
CA ARG A 979 27.64 19.34 -29.53
C ARG A 979 26.94 20.70 -29.56
N TYR A 980 26.21 21.00 -28.50
CA TYR A 980 25.55 22.31 -28.32
C TYR A 980 25.66 22.83 -26.90
N LEU A 981 25.90 21.98 -25.90
CA LEU A 981 25.97 22.39 -24.50
C LEU A 981 27.32 23.03 -24.18
N LYS A 982 27.29 24.11 -23.38
CA LYS A 982 28.46 24.82 -22.85
C LYS A 982 28.40 24.81 -21.33
N CYS A 983 29.37 24.15 -20.68
CA CYS A 983 29.56 24.24 -19.22
C CYS A 983 30.16 25.59 -18.80
N ASP A 984 30.19 25.85 -17.49
CA ASP A 984 30.92 26.97 -16.93
C ASP A 984 32.44 26.73 -17.04
N PRO A 985 33.19 27.58 -17.76
CA PRO A 985 34.62 27.36 -17.99
C PRO A 985 35.48 27.51 -16.72
N ASN A 986 35.02 28.26 -15.72
CA ASN A 986 35.74 28.44 -14.46
C ASN A 986 35.57 27.21 -13.57
N ARG A 987 34.34 26.67 -13.47
CA ARG A 987 34.06 25.42 -12.74
C ARG A 987 34.76 24.22 -13.39
N ALA A 988 34.72 24.12 -14.71
CA ALA A 988 35.45 23.08 -15.44
C ALA A 988 36.96 23.14 -15.17
N ARG A 989 37.55 24.34 -15.14
CA ARG A 989 38.97 24.52 -14.79
C ARG A 989 39.27 24.09 -13.36
N PHE A 990 38.39 24.42 -12.41
CA PHE A 990 38.50 23.97 -11.02
C PHE A 990 38.55 22.43 -10.95
N TYR A 991 37.55 21.74 -11.52
CA TYR A 991 37.53 20.27 -11.50
C TYR A 991 38.71 19.64 -12.22
N ARG A 992 39.16 20.23 -13.34
CA ARG A 992 40.36 19.73 -14.01
C ARG A 992 41.59 19.83 -13.11
N ASN A 993 41.75 20.91 -12.34
CA ASN A 993 42.86 21.08 -11.40
C ASN A 993 42.77 20.11 -10.20
N GLU A 994 41.56 19.75 -9.77
CA GLU A 994 41.36 18.76 -8.72
C GLU A 994 41.64 17.34 -9.21
N LEU A 995 41.13 16.97 -10.39
CA LEU A 995 41.27 15.62 -10.95
C LEU A 995 42.73 15.24 -11.28
N VAL A 996 43.54 16.19 -11.77
CA VAL A 996 44.96 15.92 -12.11
C VAL A 996 45.83 15.49 -10.91
N LYS A 997 45.33 15.64 -9.68
CA LYS A 997 45.98 15.11 -8.47
C LYS A 997 45.94 13.59 -8.40
N TYR A 998 44.96 12.95 -9.06
CA TYR A 998 44.71 11.51 -8.99
C TYR A 998 45.18 10.75 -10.23
N GLY A 999 45.22 11.40 -11.39
CA GLY A 999 45.59 10.74 -12.65
C GLY A 999 45.78 11.71 -13.81
N LYS A 1000 45.94 11.17 -15.02
CA LYS A 1000 46.03 11.97 -16.26
C LYS A 1000 44.85 11.79 -17.19
N ARG A 1001 44.19 10.62 -17.09
CA ARG A 1001 43.05 10.22 -17.91
C ARG A 1001 41.87 9.87 -17.01
N PHE A 1002 40.68 10.36 -17.34
CA PHE A 1002 39.51 10.24 -16.49
C PHE A 1002 38.35 9.58 -17.23
N ILE A 1003 37.76 8.54 -16.64
CA ILE A 1003 36.59 7.85 -17.17
C ILE A 1003 35.41 8.11 -16.24
N GLY A 1004 34.43 8.88 -16.71
CA GLY A 1004 33.18 9.09 -15.98
C GLY A 1004 32.26 7.88 -16.11
N ILE A 1005 31.72 7.37 -15.00
CA ILE A 1005 30.88 6.17 -15.03
C ILE A 1005 29.56 6.35 -14.29
N SER A 1006 28.47 5.90 -14.93
CA SER A 1006 27.16 5.67 -14.33
C SER A 1006 26.66 4.30 -14.80
N TRP A 1007 25.98 3.55 -13.94
CA TRP A 1007 25.65 2.14 -14.20
C TRP A 1007 24.16 1.83 -14.10
N ARG A 1008 23.35 2.74 -13.57
CA ARG A 1008 21.90 2.55 -13.47
C ARG A 1008 21.12 3.85 -13.44
N SER A 1009 19.80 3.71 -13.56
CA SER A 1009 18.85 4.77 -13.23
C SER A 1009 18.22 4.55 -11.86
N HIS A 1010 17.82 5.63 -11.20
CA HIS A 1010 16.95 5.57 -10.03
C HIS A 1010 15.56 4.95 -10.35
N LEU A 1011 15.14 5.02 -11.62
CA LEU A 1011 13.92 4.37 -12.11
C LEU A 1011 14.25 2.95 -12.58
N THR A 1012 13.96 1.98 -11.73
CA THR A 1012 14.19 0.57 -12.02
C THR A 1012 12.90 -0.14 -12.41
N ASP A 1013 12.90 -0.74 -13.60
CA ASP A 1013 11.97 -1.80 -13.99
C ASP A 1013 12.79 -2.91 -14.69
N HIS A 1014 12.27 -4.13 -14.77
CA HIS A 1014 13.08 -5.23 -15.29
C HIS A 1014 13.51 -5.02 -16.75
N ILE A 1015 12.68 -4.38 -17.58
CA ILE A 1015 13.01 -4.15 -18.99
C ILE A 1015 14.19 -3.16 -19.09
N ARG A 1016 14.18 -2.10 -18.27
CA ARG A 1016 15.29 -1.16 -18.15
C ARG A 1016 16.56 -1.80 -17.59
N ASN A 1017 16.43 -2.72 -16.64
CA ASN A 1017 17.55 -3.41 -15.99
C ASN A 1017 18.43 -4.21 -16.95
N MET A 1018 17.98 -4.47 -18.19
CA MET A 1018 18.82 -5.05 -19.24
C MET A 1018 20.01 -4.15 -19.57
N ASN A 1019 19.83 -2.82 -19.47
CA ASN A 1019 20.87 -1.82 -19.68
C ASN A 1019 21.63 -1.45 -18.39
N TYR A 1020 21.25 -1.98 -17.23
CA TYR A 1020 21.84 -1.58 -15.95
C TYR A 1020 22.75 -2.67 -15.40
N LEU A 1021 23.77 -2.27 -14.66
CA LEU A 1021 24.77 -3.14 -14.05
C LEU A 1021 24.84 -2.87 -12.56
N THR A 1022 25.40 -3.80 -11.79
CA THR A 1022 25.83 -3.53 -10.42
C THR A 1022 27.29 -3.10 -10.42
N ILE A 1023 27.76 -2.47 -9.33
CA ILE A 1023 29.16 -2.06 -9.23
C ILE A 1023 30.12 -3.25 -9.29
N GLU A 1024 29.72 -4.39 -8.73
CA GLU A 1024 30.50 -5.64 -8.77
C GLU A 1024 30.53 -6.23 -10.18
N GLN A 1025 29.47 -6.08 -10.98
CA GLN A 1025 29.50 -6.48 -12.39
C GLN A 1025 30.48 -5.64 -13.22
N LEU A 1026 30.78 -4.41 -12.78
CA LEU A 1026 31.74 -3.52 -13.44
C LEU A 1026 33.19 -3.73 -12.98
N GLU A 1027 33.42 -4.58 -11.97
CA GLU A 1027 34.75 -4.90 -11.44
C GLU A 1027 35.81 -5.17 -12.53
N PRO A 1028 35.52 -5.92 -13.62
CA PRO A 1028 36.50 -6.15 -14.68
C PRO A 1028 37.02 -4.89 -15.39
N LEU A 1029 36.28 -3.77 -15.33
CA LEU A 1029 36.76 -2.46 -15.83
C LEU A 1029 37.78 -1.84 -14.88
N PHE A 1030 37.55 -1.97 -13.57
CA PHE A 1030 38.42 -1.40 -12.54
C PHE A 1030 39.72 -2.19 -12.40
N GLU A 1031 39.72 -3.49 -12.74
CA GLU A 1031 40.92 -4.35 -12.76
C GLU A 1031 41.85 -4.11 -13.95
N LEU A 1032 41.42 -3.35 -14.96
CA LEU A 1032 42.25 -3.09 -16.12
C LEU A 1032 43.59 -2.43 -15.73
N ASP A 1033 44.71 -3.07 -16.07
CA ASP A 1033 46.04 -2.52 -15.84
C ASP A 1033 46.31 -1.37 -16.83
N MET A 1034 45.97 -0.17 -16.38
CA MET A 1034 46.08 1.07 -17.15
C MET A 1034 46.71 2.14 -16.27
N LYS A 1035 47.97 2.45 -16.54
CA LYS A 1035 48.69 3.49 -15.81
C LYS A 1035 48.07 4.87 -16.08
N ASP A 1036 47.92 5.67 -15.03
CA ASP A 1036 47.39 7.04 -15.06
C ASP A 1036 45.88 7.20 -15.42
N VAL A 1037 45.09 6.12 -15.45
CA VAL A 1037 43.62 6.15 -15.67
C VAL A 1037 42.86 6.03 -14.35
N VAL A 1038 41.91 6.95 -14.13
CA VAL A 1038 41.06 7.02 -12.94
C VAL A 1038 39.59 7.05 -13.34
N PHE A 1039 38.75 6.31 -12.63
CA PHE A 1039 37.30 6.35 -12.76
C PHE A 1039 36.71 7.43 -11.89
N VAL A 1040 35.71 8.15 -12.40
CA VAL A 1040 35.04 9.24 -11.71
C VAL A 1040 33.55 8.93 -11.63
N ASN A 1041 32.99 9.03 -10.44
CA ASN A 1041 31.58 8.79 -10.21
C ASN A 1041 30.72 9.83 -10.95
N LEU A 1042 29.78 9.35 -11.76
CA LEU A 1042 28.68 10.13 -12.35
C LEU A 1042 27.32 9.48 -12.02
N GLN A 1043 27.29 8.51 -11.12
CA GLN A 1043 26.06 7.88 -10.65
C GLN A 1043 25.31 8.86 -9.75
N TYR A 1044 24.06 9.12 -10.11
CA TYR A 1044 23.26 10.18 -9.50
C TYR A 1044 22.24 9.71 -8.47
N ASP A 1045 22.09 8.39 -8.30
CA ASP A 1045 21.28 7.82 -7.21
C ASP A 1045 22.18 7.47 -6.01
N ASP A 1046 21.55 7.07 -4.89
CA ASP A 1046 22.27 6.79 -3.65
C ASP A 1046 23.18 5.55 -3.80
N ILE A 1047 24.50 5.76 -3.61
CA ILE A 1047 25.54 4.73 -3.63
C ILE A 1047 26.07 4.39 -2.23
N SER A 1048 25.40 4.84 -1.16
CA SER A 1048 25.83 4.62 0.24
C SER A 1048 26.12 3.15 0.58
N LYS A 1049 25.39 2.22 -0.02
CA LYS A 1049 25.58 0.77 0.15
C LYS A 1049 26.77 0.21 -0.62
N GLU A 1050 27.15 0.83 -1.73
CA GLU A 1050 28.23 0.38 -2.62
C GLU A 1050 29.58 0.97 -2.20
N ARG A 1051 29.57 2.16 -1.57
CA ARG A 1051 30.78 2.87 -1.14
C ARG A 1051 31.75 2.02 -0.30
N PRO A 1052 31.33 1.26 0.73
CA PRO A 1052 32.26 0.45 1.51
C PRO A 1052 33.01 -0.60 0.66
N TRP A 1053 32.37 -1.13 -0.38
CA TRP A 1053 33.00 -2.07 -1.29
C TRP A 1053 34.00 -1.36 -2.21
N ILE A 1054 33.63 -0.20 -2.77
CA ILE A 1054 34.52 0.60 -3.64
C ILE A 1054 35.76 1.04 -2.87
N ASP A 1055 35.61 1.57 -1.65
CA ASP A 1055 36.72 2.06 -0.82
C ASP A 1055 37.68 0.93 -0.41
N ALA A 1056 37.17 -0.29 -0.23
CA ALA A 1056 37.99 -1.44 0.12
C ALA A 1056 38.84 -1.97 -1.04
N HIS A 1057 38.35 -1.84 -2.29
CA HIS A 1057 38.98 -2.47 -3.47
C HIS A 1057 39.66 -1.48 -4.42
N TYR A 1058 39.14 -0.25 -4.56
CA TYR A 1058 39.49 0.67 -5.65
C TYR A 1058 39.62 2.15 -5.24
N LYS A 1059 39.83 2.46 -3.95
CA LYS A 1059 39.89 3.84 -3.41
C LYS A 1059 40.76 4.82 -4.21
N ASP A 1060 41.94 4.41 -4.66
CA ASP A 1060 42.87 5.27 -5.40
C ASP A 1060 42.58 5.32 -6.92
N ARG A 1061 41.62 4.52 -7.39
CA ARG A 1061 41.24 4.38 -8.81
C ARG A 1061 39.82 4.85 -9.10
N PHE A 1062 39.00 5.08 -8.08
CA PHE A 1062 37.62 5.53 -8.19
C PHE A 1062 37.41 6.77 -7.33
N ILE A 1063 37.17 7.91 -7.98
CA ILE A 1063 37.01 9.21 -7.31
C ILE A 1063 35.54 9.60 -7.30
N ASP A 1064 35.09 10.02 -6.13
CA ASP A 1064 33.75 10.53 -5.92
C ASP A 1064 33.81 11.85 -5.14
N PHE A 1065 33.12 12.87 -5.63
CA PHE A 1065 33.10 14.20 -5.04
C PHE A 1065 31.83 14.34 -4.21
N GLU A 1066 31.95 14.20 -2.88
CA GLU A 1066 30.80 14.24 -1.96
C GLU A 1066 30.05 15.59 -1.98
N ASP A 1067 30.73 16.67 -2.34
CA ASP A 1067 30.15 18.02 -2.38
C ASP A 1067 29.28 18.29 -3.62
N ILE A 1068 29.23 17.37 -4.59
CA ILE A 1068 28.44 17.53 -5.83
C ILE A 1068 27.11 16.80 -5.71
N ASP A 1069 26.00 17.55 -5.78
CA ASP A 1069 24.67 16.97 -5.98
C ASP A 1069 24.51 16.53 -7.45
N GLN A 1070 24.84 15.27 -7.71
CA GLN A 1070 24.76 14.63 -9.04
C GLN A 1070 23.33 14.61 -9.63
N PHE A 1071 22.28 14.85 -8.82
CA PHE A 1071 20.88 14.79 -9.24
C PHE A 1071 20.29 16.18 -9.53
N ASN A 1072 20.64 17.20 -8.73
CA ASN A 1072 20.07 18.54 -8.84
C ASN A 1072 21.03 19.59 -9.41
N ASP A 1073 22.34 19.47 -9.23
CA ASP A 1073 23.30 20.51 -9.66
C ASP A 1073 23.93 20.17 -11.01
N PHE A 1074 23.17 20.34 -12.08
CA PHE A 1074 23.67 20.05 -13.42
C PHE A 1074 24.79 20.98 -13.88
N GLU A 1075 24.97 22.16 -13.28
CA GLU A 1075 26.11 23.02 -13.60
C GLU A 1075 27.43 22.42 -13.10
N GLU A 1076 27.45 21.93 -11.86
CA GLU A 1076 28.62 21.22 -11.32
C GLU A 1076 28.86 19.92 -12.07
N VAL A 1077 27.81 19.12 -12.31
CA VAL A 1077 27.90 17.85 -13.06
C VAL A 1077 28.43 18.05 -14.48
N ALA A 1078 27.88 19.00 -15.24
CA ALA A 1078 28.35 19.27 -16.61
C ALA A 1078 29.81 19.77 -16.63
N SER A 1079 30.18 20.56 -15.62
CA SER A 1079 31.56 21.08 -15.48
C SER A 1079 32.56 19.98 -15.14
N LEU A 1080 32.24 19.11 -14.19
CA LEU A 1080 33.04 17.91 -13.88
C LEU A 1080 33.12 16.99 -15.10
N MET A 1081 31.98 16.68 -15.72
CA MET A 1081 31.89 15.76 -16.85
C MET A 1081 32.71 16.26 -18.05
N SER A 1082 32.80 17.57 -18.27
CA SER A 1082 33.63 18.16 -19.34
C SER A 1082 35.14 17.89 -19.19
N CYS A 1083 35.58 17.39 -18.03
CA CYS A 1083 36.96 17.00 -17.76
C CYS A 1083 37.26 15.53 -18.12
N MET A 1084 36.25 14.73 -18.48
CA MET A 1084 36.39 13.30 -18.77
C MET A 1084 36.94 13.05 -20.18
N ASP A 1085 37.80 12.03 -20.30
CA ASP A 1085 38.28 11.53 -21.59
C ASP A 1085 37.30 10.52 -22.22
N LEU A 1086 36.52 9.83 -21.38
CA LEU A 1086 35.48 8.88 -21.79
C LEU A 1086 34.33 8.91 -20.76
N VAL A 1087 33.09 8.82 -21.22
CA VAL A 1087 31.92 8.59 -20.36
C VAL A 1087 31.30 7.24 -20.69
N ILE A 1088 30.97 6.44 -19.68
CA ILE A 1088 30.26 5.16 -19.84
C ILE A 1088 28.99 5.24 -19.03
N ALA A 1089 27.84 5.15 -19.70
CA ALA A 1089 26.55 5.24 -19.00
C ALA A 1089 25.40 4.56 -19.75
N PRO A 1090 24.34 4.12 -19.03
CA PRO A 1090 23.10 3.66 -19.63
C PRO A 1090 22.24 4.83 -20.13
N PRO A 1091 21.12 4.58 -20.86
CA PRO A 1091 20.28 5.63 -21.44
C PRO A 1091 19.61 6.48 -20.36
N THR A 1092 20.32 7.51 -19.92
CA THR A 1092 20.01 8.37 -18.77
C THR A 1092 20.44 9.80 -19.08
N VAL A 1093 20.14 10.74 -18.16
CA VAL A 1093 20.60 12.14 -18.28
C VAL A 1093 22.12 12.25 -18.46
N VAL A 1094 22.90 11.33 -17.88
CA VAL A 1094 24.36 11.30 -17.99
C VAL A 1094 24.82 11.14 -19.44
N VAL A 1095 24.25 10.17 -20.18
CA VAL A 1095 24.60 9.96 -21.60
C VAL A 1095 24.16 11.13 -22.46
N GLU A 1096 22.94 11.62 -22.26
CA GLU A 1096 22.41 12.73 -23.06
C GLU A 1096 23.22 14.01 -22.84
N MET A 1097 23.65 14.28 -21.59
CA MET A 1097 24.53 15.41 -21.24
C MET A 1097 25.94 15.24 -21.81
N ALA A 1098 26.55 14.05 -21.70
CA ALA A 1098 27.87 13.77 -22.23
C ALA A 1098 27.92 13.97 -23.75
N GLY A 1099 26.91 13.46 -24.46
CA GLY A 1099 26.75 13.68 -25.89
C GLY A 1099 26.53 15.15 -26.24
N ALA A 1100 25.71 15.87 -25.48
CA ALA A 1100 25.46 17.30 -25.69
C ALA A 1100 26.71 18.18 -25.52
N LEU A 1101 27.62 17.79 -24.62
CA LEU A 1101 28.96 18.38 -24.43
C LEU A 1101 29.96 17.96 -25.52
N GLY A 1102 29.68 16.87 -26.25
CA GLY A 1102 30.52 16.33 -27.31
C GLY A 1102 31.67 15.46 -26.80
N LEU A 1103 31.47 14.76 -25.68
CA LEU A 1103 32.46 13.86 -25.08
C LEU A 1103 32.39 12.47 -25.73
N ASP A 1104 33.54 11.79 -25.87
CA ASP A 1104 33.56 10.37 -26.28
C ASP A 1104 32.80 9.56 -25.24
N THR A 1105 31.74 8.87 -25.66
CA THR A 1105 30.76 8.26 -24.77
C THR A 1105 30.40 6.86 -25.25
N LEU A 1106 30.43 5.88 -24.34
CA LEU A 1106 29.87 4.55 -24.54
C LEU A 1106 28.47 4.49 -23.93
N LEU A 1107 27.46 4.38 -24.78
CA LEU A 1107 26.07 4.18 -24.37
C LEU A 1107 25.80 2.68 -24.21
N ILE A 1108 25.48 2.25 -22.98
CA ILE A 1108 25.03 0.88 -22.72
C ILE A 1108 23.68 0.67 -23.41
N SER A 1109 23.65 -0.21 -24.41
CA SER A 1109 22.56 -0.40 -25.36
C SER A 1109 22.19 -1.88 -25.49
N ASN A 1110 21.88 -2.52 -24.38
CA ASN A 1110 21.56 -3.95 -24.29
C ASN A 1110 20.05 -4.23 -24.41
N HIS A 1111 19.33 -3.39 -25.15
CA HIS A 1111 17.88 -3.41 -25.31
C HIS A 1111 17.48 -3.02 -26.74
N GLY A 1112 16.56 -3.76 -27.35
CA GLY A 1112 16.19 -3.62 -28.77
C GLY A 1112 15.64 -2.25 -29.18
N GLU A 1113 14.93 -1.55 -28.28
CA GLU A 1113 14.43 -0.18 -28.57
C GLU A 1113 15.53 0.85 -28.84
N LEU A 1114 16.80 0.58 -28.53
CA LEU A 1114 17.89 1.52 -28.82
C LEU A 1114 18.50 1.29 -30.21
N GLU A 1115 18.15 0.20 -30.90
CA GLU A 1115 18.71 -0.12 -32.23
C GLU A 1115 18.39 0.95 -33.27
N TRP A 1116 17.22 1.62 -33.18
CA TRP A 1116 16.86 2.66 -34.14
C TRP A 1116 17.82 3.86 -34.09
N ARG A 1117 18.46 4.12 -32.94
CA ARG A 1117 19.41 5.22 -32.77
C ARG A 1117 20.74 4.96 -33.47
N LYS A 1118 21.07 3.71 -33.81
CA LYS A 1118 22.32 3.38 -34.52
C LYS A 1118 22.25 3.85 -35.97
N THR A 1119 23.29 4.54 -36.43
CA THR A 1119 23.40 5.05 -37.79
C THR A 1119 24.26 4.17 -38.70
N ASN A 1120 25.14 3.34 -38.12
CA ASN A 1120 26.04 2.45 -38.83
C ASN A 1120 26.32 1.16 -38.02
N ASN A 1121 27.09 0.24 -38.61
CA ASN A 1121 27.47 -1.02 -37.96
C ASN A 1121 28.47 -0.84 -36.81
N GLU A 1122 29.12 0.32 -36.71
CA GLU A 1122 30.02 0.68 -35.59
C GLU A 1122 29.24 1.14 -34.35
N GLY A 1123 27.92 1.33 -34.47
CA GLY A 1123 27.05 1.71 -33.37
C GLY A 1123 27.00 3.22 -33.07
N LEU A 1124 27.34 4.10 -34.02
CA LEU A 1124 27.25 5.54 -33.81
C LEU A 1124 25.80 6.01 -33.61
N ASP A 1125 25.58 6.82 -32.58
CA ASP A 1125 24.27 7.37 -32.23
C ASP A 1125 23.80 8.46 -33.21
N VAL A 1126 22.49 8.47 -33.48
CA VAL A 1126 21.86 9.41 -34.41
C VAL A 1126 21.80 10.83 -33.85
N TRP A 1127 21.67 11.01 -32.54
CA TRP A 1127 21.58 12.33 -31.93
C TRP A 1127 22.95 12.98 -31.79
N GLN A 1128 23.97 12.20 -31.39
CA GLN A 1128 25.32 12.70 -31.15
C GLN A 1128 26.40 11.78 -31.70
N LYS A 1129 27.27 12.33 -32.56
CA LYS A 1129 28.38 11.58 -33.17
C LYS A 1129 29.47 11.16 -32.18
N SER A 1130 29.48 11.73 -30.97
CA SER A 1130 30.41 11.38 -29.91
C SER A 1130 29.94 10.19 -29.07
N ILE A 1131 28.72 9.69 -29.29
CA ILE A 1131 28.18 8.52 -28.59
C ILE A 1131 28.30 7.29 -29.49
N THR A 1132 28.87 6.22 -28.93
CA THR A 1132 28.93 4.88 -29.52
C THR A 1132 28.12 3.91 -28.66
N HIS A 1133 27.18 3.19 -29.25
CA HIS A 1133 26.41 2.15 -28.58
C HIS A 1133 27.29 0.93 -28.30
N ILE A 1134 27.14 0.35 -27.12
CA ILE A 1134 27.78 -0.91 -26.74
C ILE A 1134 26.77 -1.90 -26.18
N SER A 1135 26.86 -3.15 -26.61
CA SER A 1135 25.94 -4.24 -26.25
C SER A 1135 26.70 -5.54 -25.99
N GLY A 1136 26.03 -6.50 -25.35
CA GLY A 1136 26.53 -7.86 -25.25
C GLY A 1136 26.38 -8.65 -26.56
N THR A 1137 26.68 -9.95 -26.52
CA THR A 1137 26.62 -10.83 -27.71
C THR A 1137 25.19 -11.07 -28.19
N PHE A 1138 24.23 -11.01 -27.27
CA PHE A 1138 22.80 -11.01 -27.53
C PHE A 1138 22.12 -10.03 -26.56
N ILE A 1139 20.87 -9.68 -26.84
CA ILE A 1139 20.09 -8.74 -26.03
C ILE A 1139 19.96 -9.28 -24.59
N GLY A 1140 20.37 -8.47 -23.59
CA GLY A 1140 20.34 -8.86 -22.18
C GLY A 1140 21.62 -9.55 -21.66
N ASP A 1141 22.62 -9.80 -22.51
CA ASP A 1141 23.91 -10.39 -22.13
C ASP A 1141 24.78 -9.39 -21.34
N LYS A 1142 24.59 -9.34 -20.02
CA LYS A 1142 25.35 -8.43 -19.14
C LYS A 1142 26.84 -8.77 -19.07
N LYS A 1143 27.19 -10.06 -19.15
CA LYS A 1143 28.59 -10.49 -19.06
C LYS A 1143 29.35 -10.08 -20.32
N GLY A 1144 28.84 -10.44 -21.49
CA GLY A 1144 29.44 -10.03 -22.75
C GLY A 1144 29.43 -8.51 -22.95
N LEU A 1145 28.44 -7.79 -22.41
CA LEU A 1145 28.44 -6.34 -22.37
C LEU A 1145 29.67 -5.79 -21.61
N VAL A 1146 29.96 -6.32 -20.41
CA VAL A 1146 31.13 -5.91 -19.61
C VAL A 1146 32.44 -6.24 -20.31
N GLU A 1147 32.53 -7.43 -20.91
CA GLU A 1147 33.71 -7.83 -21.71
C GLU A 1147 33.93 -6.88 -22.90
N SER A 1148 32.85 -6.51 -23.60
CA SER A 1148 32.89 -5.53 -24.70
C SER A 1148 33.32 -4.14 -24.22
N MET A 1149 32.78 -3.67 -23.10
CA MET A 1149 33.19 -2.41 -22.47
C MET A 1149 34.68 -2.42 -22.12
N ALA A 1150 35.17 -3.49 -21.48
CA ALA A 1150 36.58 -3.61 -21.13
C ALA A 1150 37.48 -3.59 -22.36
N ALA A 1151 37.08 -4.25 -23.46
CA ALA A 1151 37.82 -4.20 -24.72
C ALA A 1151 37.85 -2.79 -25.33
N GLN A 1152 36.73 -2.06 -25.30
CA GLN A 1152 36.63 -0.68 -25.81
C GLN A 1152 37.42 0.34 -24.97
N VAL A 1153 37.51 0.11 -23.66
CA VAL A 1153 38.36 0.90 -22.77
C VAL A 1153 39.84 0.59 -23.03
N ARG A 1154 40.24 -0.69 -23.10
CA ARG A 1154 41.62 -1.07 -23.44
C ARG A 1154 42.07 -0.49 -24.78
N SER A 1155 41.26 -0.58 -25.83
CA SER A 1155 41.63 -0.09 -27.15
C SER A 1155 41.86 1.43 -27.18
N ARG A 1156 41.12 2.20 -26.37
CA ARG A 1156 41.27 3.65 -26.25
C ARG A 1156 42.50 4.08 -25.45
N PHE A 1157 42.87 3.33 -24.42
CA PHE A 1157 43.87 3.75 -23.42
C PHE A 1157 45.18 2.95 -23.41
N GLN A 1158 45.26 1.75 -24.01
CA GLN A 1158 46.52 0.97 -24.11
C GLN A 1158 47.31 1.25 -25.39
N PHE A 1159 46.65 1.64 -26.49
CA PHE A 1159 47.33 2.13 -27.68
C PHE A 1159 47.29 3.64 -27.67
N GLY A 1160 48.39 4.28 -27.27
CA GLY A 1160 48.57 5.70 -27.52
C GLY A 1160 48.38 5.95 -29.01
N LYS A 1161 47.27 6.62 -29.40
CA LYS A 1161 47.27 7.41 -30.63
C LYS A 1161 48.33 8.50 -30.42
N ILE A 1162 49.53 8.19 -30.92
CA ILE A 1162 50.66 9.10 -31.13
C ILE A 1162 50.21 10.19 -32.09
#